data_AF-A0A2H0CCG6-F1
#
_entry.id   AF-A0A2H0CCG6-F1
#
_cell.length_a   1.000
_cell.length_b   1.000
_cell.length_c   1.000
_cell.angle_alpha   90.00
_cell.angle_beta   90.00
_cell.angle_gamma   90.00
#
_symmetry.space_group_name_H-M   'P 1'
#
loop_
_entity.id
_entity.type
_entity.pdbx_description
1 polymer ?
#
loop_
_entity_poly.entity_id
_entity_poly.type
_entity_poly.pdbx_seq_one_letter_code
_entity_poly.pdbx_strand_id
1 'polypeptide(L)'
;MRKIILSLISLVFFISLASPCFAETKKLTIVFTGDARGELENCHCPKDDFGGFERRSNYINEVRKDVDDILLLDVGDTLPLFSPEFTRQTITYNAFISLKAMDMIGYDAMNVGESDLILGEKFLQEKSYNLKFPLISSNIIDKSNNRPYFKPYIIKTMKNGLKVGILGVTNERYVINSENLEVMPNKEMIAKYVEEIRSQSDLVVVLGHIGIPYSVELANTVAGLDVILSGHWDADTQEPIKAGNTIIMPSGYHARKVSRLDLEIEDKGAVLSYNWQSIPLDEKYEGDSFIKKLVSKKPVIAIKKEEMEKPVLREVKNEELSIEPLKVLVFYAVGCRSCMEVDRDILPDIEEKYGEKIIIEKYDIGIPENYNKMIQLEKSAGAEGGYVPEIIVSGYVLMGEGKIKAGLDRVIETMLEESKESSRLTREDVVEYQSPEAAERVILSRFGAFSAYTVGAAGFLDGMNPCAFTTIVFFMSFLAFAGYRKREMIFAGSFFTIAVFMAYFLIGLGIFKFLRSLSAFNYLALAINILVGSLAFLLGVLSIIDYFKFKKTKDVKTSILQLPQSIKNRIHSIIGGDFRQGKNGGRKALLKIAWIAFTSGFMVSVLESVCTGQVYLPTIAYVLKMPDKHISALSYLVVYNVAFIAPLVIVFMLGLFGATSGAFSKFMQKHFGFVKLSTAALFFVLAAVLVIFK
;
A
#
# COMPACT_ATOMS: atom_id res chain seq x y z
N MET A 1 -1.14 72.18 -14.20
CA MET A 1 -0.82 71.62 -12.88
C MET A 1 -2.04 71.47 -11.95
N ARG A 2 -2.85 72.52 -11.71
CA ARG A 2 -4.00 72.47 -10.79
C ARG A 2 -5.06 71.39 -11.11
N LYS A 3 -5.36 71.13 -12.39
CA LYS A 3 -6.30 70.08 -12.83
C LYS A 3 -5.78 68.64 -12.63
N ILE A 4 -4.47 68.44 -12.70
CA ILE A 4 -3.84 67.12 -12.48
C ILE A 4 -3.84 66.80 -10.98
N ILE A 5 -3.59 67.81 -10.15
CA ILE A 5 -3.63 67.67 -8.69
C ILE A 5 -5.04 67.35 -8.18
N LEU A 6 -6.09 68.00 -8.72
CA LEU A 6 -7.48 67.63 -8.37
C LEU A 6 -7.86 66.22 -8.82
N SER A 7 -7.37 65.77 -9.98
CA SER A 7 -7.64 64.40 -10.47
C SER A 7 -6.94 63.33 -9.64
N LEU A 8 -5.71 63.59 -9.16
CA LEU A 8 -5.00 62.68 -8.26
C LEU A 8 -5.63 62.64 -6.87
N ILE A 9 -6.10 63.78 -6.34
CA ILE A 9 -6.78 63.82 -5.04
C ILE A 9 -8.12 63.06 -5.11
N SER A 10 -8.87 63.18 -6.22
CA SER A 10 -10.11 62.41 -6.42
C SER A 10 -9.86 60.91 -6.55
N LEU A 11 -8.74 60.48 -7.14
CA LEU A 11 -8.37 59.07 -7.28
C LEU A 11 -7.94 58.46 -5.94
N VAL A 12 -7.18 59.21 -5.13
CA VAL A 12 -6.79 58.80 -3.77
C VAL A 12 -8.00 58.77 -2.83
N PHE A 13 -8.97 59.68 -3.00
CA PHE A 13 -10.22 59.66 -2.22
C PHE A 13 -11.13 58.47 -2.59
N PHE A 14 -11.17 58.07 -3.87
CA PHE A 14 -11.90 56.88 -4.32
C PHE A 14 -11.25 55.57 -3.84
N ILE A 15 -9.92 55.51 -3.77
CA ILE A 15 -9.19 54.34 -3.25
C ILE A 15 -9.33 54.25 -1.71
N SER A 16 -9.47 55.38 -1.01
CA SER A 16 -9.67 55.40 0.46
C SER A 16 -11.08 55.03 0.92
N LEU A 17 -12.08 55.00 0.03
CA LEU A 17 -13.46 54.59 0.32
C LEU A 17 -13.73 53.11 0.01
N ALA A 18 -12.79 52.42 -0.64
CA ALA A 18 -12.81 50.97 -0.75
C ALA A 18 -12.11 50.37 0.46
N SER A 19 -12.74 50.45 1.64
CA SER A 19 -12.40 49.52 2.70
C SER A 19 -12.67 48.12 2.14
N PRO A 20 -11.67 47.21 2.05
CA PRO A 20 -12.00 45.81 1.85
C PRO A 20 -12.93 45.44 2.99
N CYS A 21 -14.17 45.13 2.66
CA CYS A 21 -15.05 44.39 3.55
C CYS A 21 -14.33 43.06 3.74
N PHE A 22 -13.46 42.97 4.74
CA PHE A 22 -12.93 41.69 5.19
C PHE A 22 -14.17 40.94 5.68
N ALA A 23 -14.68 40.04 4.84
CA ALA A 23 -15.71 39.12 5.25
C ALA A 23 -15.21 38.42 6.53
N GLU A 24 -16.04 38.40 7.56
CA GLU A 24 -15.67 37.76 8.81
C GLU A 24 -15.48 36.26 8.50
N THR A 25 -14.29 35.73 8.78
CA THR A 25 -13.98 34.32 8.52
C THR A 25 -14.10 33.56 9.83
N LYS A 26 -14.89 32.49 9.81
CA LYS A 26 -15.04 31.57 10.94
C LYS A 26 -14.03 30.45 10.79
N LYS A 27 -13.40 30.06 11.90
CA LYS A 27 -12.43 28.96 11.95
C LYS A 27 -13.04 27.76 12.64
N LEU A 28 -12.77 26.57 12.12
CA LEU A 28 -13.20 25.31 12.72
C LEU A 28 -12.07 24.28 12.61
N THR A 29 -11.72 23.65 13.72
CA THR A 29 -10.83 22.49 13.72
C THR A 29 -11.67 21.23 13.92
N ILE A 30 -11.68 20.35 12.93
CA ILE A 30 -12.27 19.01 13.03
C ILE A 30 -11.15 18.03 13.34
N VAL A 31 -11.27 17.32 14.46
CA VAL A 31 -10.42 16.20 14.82
C VAL A 31 -11.25 14.94 14.74
N PHE A 32 -10.75 13.90 14.08
CA PHE A 32 -11.54 12.68 13.94
C PHE A 32 -10.71 11.40 13.90
N THR A 33 -11.40 10.32 14.22
CA THR A 33 -10.89 8.94 14.24
C THR A 33 -11.86 8.00 13.52
N GLY A 34 -11.44 6.76 13.30
CA GLY A 34 -12.25 5.68 12.75
C GLY A 34 -11.49 4.36 12.81
N ASP A 35 -12.20 3.27 12.55
CA ASP A 35 -11.62 1.92 12.42
C ASP A 35 -10.74 1.54 13.61
N ALA A 36 -11.15 1.92 14.83
CA ALA A 36 -10.38 1.64 16.03
C ALA A 36 -10.43 0.16 16.44
N ARG A 37 -11.46 -0.58 15.99
CA ARG A 37 -11.59 -2.04 16.15
C ARG A 37 -11.34 -2.54 17.57
N GLY A 38 -11.74 -1.75 18.57
CA GLY A 38 -11.61 -2.10 19.98
C GLY A 38 -10.18 -2.13 20.53
N GLU A 39 -9.21 -1.56 19.80
CA GLU A 39 -7.83 -1.41 20.26
C GLU A 39 -7.74 -0.34 21.34
N LEU A 40 -7.62 -0.80 22.59
CA LEU A 40 -7.59 0.10 23.75
C LEU A 40 -6.21 0.73 23.99
N GLU A 41 -5.16 -0.05 23.72
CA GLU A 41 -3.76 0.27 23.95
C GLU A 41 -3.02 0.31 22.61
N ASN A 42 -1.82 0.89 22.60
CA ASN A 42 -0.88 0.80 21.50
C ASN A 42 -0.43 -0.65 21.29
N CYS A 43 0.00 -0.97 20.06
CA CYS A 43 0.36 -2.35 19.71
C CYS A 43 1.62 -2.88 20.40
N HIS A 44 2.40 -2.03 21.09
CA HIS A 44 3.70 -2.36 21.71
C HIS A 44 4.68 -3.00 20.71
N CYS A 45 4.52 -2.64 19.43
CA CYS A 45 5.32 -3.18 18.35
C CYS A 45 6.76 -2.66 18.42
N PRO A 46 7.80 -3.48 18.18
CA PRO A 46 9.20 -3.02 18.20
C PRO A 46 9.52 -1.87 17.22
N LYS A 47 8.67 -1.68 16.20
CA LYS A 47 8.67 -0.53 15.28
C LYS A 47 7.22 -0.10 15.07
N ASP A 48 7.03 1.21 14.91
CA ASP A 48 5.72 1.83 14.65
C ASP A 48 4.70 1.56 15.76
N ASP A 49 5.17 1.65 17.01
CA ASP A 49 4.35 1.61 18.21
C ASP A 49 3.46 2.85 18.26
N PHE A 50 2.27 2.72 17.68
CA PHE A 50 1.29 3.79 17.57
C PHE A 50 -0.04 3.34 18.17
N GLY A 51 -0.86 4.30 18.59
CA GLY A 51 -2.26 4.10 18.97
C GLY A 51 -2.52 4.16 20.47
N GLY A 52 -3.67 3.64 20.88
CA GLY A 52 -4.13 3.67 22.27
C GLY A 52 -4.89 4.94 22.66
N PHE A 53 -5.92 4.77 23.49
CA PHE A 53 -6.80 5.87 23.93
C PHE A 53 -6.08 6.89 24.82
N GLU A 54 -5.02 6.49 25.54
CA GLU A 54 -4.16 7.41 26.31
C GLU A 54 -3.55 8.47 25.40
N ARG A 55 -2.78 8.03 24.41
CA ARG A 55 -2.07 8.90 23.46
C ARG A 55 -3.06 9.75 22.68
N ARG A 56 -4.17 9.17 22.26
CA ARG A 56 -5.30 9.88 21.62
C ARG A 56 -5.82 11.01 22.50
N SER A 57 -6.11 10.72 23.76
CA SER A 57 -6.62 11.72 24.71
C SER A 57 -5.63 12.85 24.93
N ASN A 58 -4.34 12.54 25.05
CA ASN A 58 -3.30 13.54 25.30
C ASN A 58 -3.14 14.47 24.10
N TYR A 59 -3.07 13.93 22.88
CA TYR A 59 -3.04 14.73 21.65
C TYR A 59 -4.27 15.65 21.53
N ILE A 60 -5.49 15.13 21.72
CA ILE A 60 -6.72 15.93 21.66
C ILE A 60 -6.70 17.07 22.69
N ASN A 61 -6.17 16.82 23.89
CA ASN A 61 -6.01 17.83 24.91
C ASN A 61 -4.95 18.88 24.59
N GLU A 62 -3.91 18.54 23.80
CA GLU A 62 -3.00 19.54 23.23
C GLU A 62 -3.71 20.42 22.22
N VAL A 63 -4.44 19.83 21.26
CA VAL A 63 -5.20 20.61 20.25
C VAL A 63 -6.18 21.57 20.92
N ARG A 64 -6.88 21.14 21.97
CA ARG A 64 -7.82 21.99 22.74
C ARG A 64 -7.19 23.22 23.40
N LYS A 65 -5.87 23.23 23.61
CA LYS A 65 -5.14 24.41 24.12
C LYS A 65 -4.84 25.42 23.01
N ASP A 66 -4.76 24.94 21.77
CA ASP A 66 -4.32 25.72 20.61
C ASP A 66 -5.48 26.27 19.79
N VAL A 67 -6.70 25.75 19.97
CA VAL A 67 -7.88 26.11 19.16
C VAL A 67 -9.11 26.39 20.04
N ASP A 68 -9.90 27.39 19.66
CA ASP A 68 -11.10 27.81 20.40
C ASP A 68 -12.33 26.91 20.12
N ASP A 69 -12.49 26.53 18.85
CA ASP A 69 -13.62 25.77 18.31
C ASP A 69 -13.12 24.45 17.68
N ILE A 70 -13.27 23.37 18.46
CA ILE A 70 -12.94 22.00 18.07
C ILE A 70 -14.20 21.15 17.96
N LEU A 71 -14.28 20.34 16.92
CA LEU A 71 -15.30 19.31 16.74
C LEU A 71 -14.62 17.94 16.71
N LEU A 72 -14.96 17.05 17.64
CA LEU A 72 -14.34 15.74 17.77
C LEU A 72 -15.28 14.63 17.31
N LEU A 73 -14.96 13.92 16.23
CA LEU A 73 -15.87 12.98 15.56
C LEU A 73 -15.24 11.60 15.39
N ASP A 74 -16.07 10.57 15.29
CA ASP A 74 -15.63 9.22 14.92
C ASP A 74 -16.45 8.68 13.74
N VAL A 75 -15.78 8.12 12.73
CA VAL A 75 -16.44 7.67 11.49
C VAL A 75 -17.04 6.27 11.58
N GLY A 76 -16.79 5.49 12.64
CA GLY A 76 -17.34 4.14 12.82
C GLY A 76 -16.30 3.04 12.85
N ASP A 77 -16.76 1.80 13.09
CA ASP A 77 -15.97 0.59 13.36
C ASP A 77 -14.96 0.80 14.50
N THR A 78 -15.42 1.48 15.54
CA THR A 78 -14.63 1.71 16.74
C THR A 78 -14.65 0.52 17.69
N LEU A 79 -15.73 -0.26 17.71
CA LEU A 79 -15.87 -1.40 18.61
C LEU A 79 -15.10 -2.64 18.10
N PRO A 80 -14.75 -3.59 18.98
CA PRO A 80 -13.92 -4.73 18.61
C PRO A 80 -14.62 -5.70 17.67
N LEU A 81 -13.85 -6.21 16.72
CA LEU A 81 -14.23 -7.37 15.91
C LEU A 81 -14.17 -8.66 16.72
N PHE A 82 -14.88 -9.69 16.26
CA PHE A 82 -14.62 -11.05 16.72
C PHE A 82 -13.22 -11.44 16.27
N SER A 83 -12.37 -11.76 17.25
CA SER A 83 -11.06 -12.35 17.04
C SER A 83 -11.02 -13.67 17.81
N PRO A 84 -10.50 -14.76 17.20
CA PRO A 84 -10.33 -16.04 17.91
C PRO A 84 -9.40 -15.91 19.13
N GLU A 85 -8.61 -14.85 19.20
CA GLU A 85 -7.71 -14.52 20.32
C GLU A 85 -8.45 -13.91 21.53
N PHE A 86 -9.69 -13.42 21.34
CA PHE A 86 -10.45 -12.73 22.38
C PHE A 86 -11.75 -13.47 22.73
N THR A 87 -11.97 -13.68 24.02
CA THR A 87 -13.25 -14.20 24.51
C THR A 87 -14.37 -13.18 24.29
N ARG A 88 -15.62 -13.65 24.20
CA ARG A 88 -16.81 -12.76 24.14
C ARG A 88 -16.84 -11.76 25.30
N GLN A 89 -16.35 -12.15 26.48
CA GLN A 89 -16.21 -11.25 27.63
C GLN A 89 -15.20 -10.13 27.37
N THR A 90 -14.04 -10.44 26.79
CA THR A 90 -13.03 -9.45 26.39
C THR A 90 -13.57 -8.49 25.34
N ILE A 91 -14.28 -8.99 24.32
CA ILE A 91 -14.89 -8.16 23.28
C ILE A 91 -15.94 -7.23 23.87
N THR A 92 -16.82 -7.76 24.72
CA THR A 92 -17.85 -6.97 25.42
C THR A 92 -17.22 -5.89 26.31
N TYR A 93 -16.15 -6.25 27.04
CA TYR A 93 -15.41 -5.32 27.87
C TYR A 93 -14.74 -4.22 27.04
N ASN A 94 -13.99 -4.57 26.00
CA ASN A 94 -13.31 -3.60 25.15
C ASN A 94 -14.30 -2.67 24.45
N ALA A 95 -15.46 -3.18 24.00
CA ALA A 95 -16.52 -2.36 23.43
C ALA A 95 -17.02 -1.32 24.46
N PHE A 96 -17.32 -1.76 25.68
CA PHE A 96 -17.77 -0.88 26.74
C PHE A 96 -16.70 0.17 27.12
N ILE A 97 -15.44 -0.25 27.26
CA ILE A 97 -14.34 0.66 27.58
C ILE A 97 -14.08 1.66 26.45
N SER A 98 -14.21 1.27 25.19
CA SER A 98 -14.06 2.16 24.04
C SER A 98 -15.09 3.29 24.09
N LEU A 99 -16.38 2.95 24.26
CA LEU A 99 -17.46 3.93 24.40
C LEU A 99 -17.26 4.86 25.61
N LYS A 100 -16.83 4.29 26.76
CA LYS A 100 -16.54 5.09 27.96
C LYS A 100 -15.34 6.01 27.76
N ALA A 101 -14.26 5.53 27.15
CA ALA A 101 -13.09 6.36 26.87
C ALA A 101 -13.46 7.51 25.94
N MET A 102 -14.25 7.28 24.89
CA MET A 102 -14.74 8.33 24.00
C MET A 102 -15.61 9.37 24.73
N ASP A 103 -16.51 8.93 25.60
CA ASP A 103 -17.35 9.84 26.41
C ASP A 103 -16.51 10.74 27.30
N MET A 104 -15.47 10.17 27.90
CA MET A 104 -14.54 10.90 28.77
C MET A 104 -13.60 11.84 28.01
N ILE A 105 -13.15 11.43 26.82
CA ILE A 105 -12.38 12.29 25.93
C ILE A 105 -13.26 13.44 25.42
N GLY A 106 -14.58 13.25 25.31
CA GLY A 106 -15.54 14.26 24.92
C GLY A 106 -15.71 14.36 23.41
N TYR A 107 -16.02 13.22 22.78
CA TYR A 107 -16.48 13.18 21.39
C TYR A 107 -17.82 13.92 21.25
N ASP A 108 -18.08 14.48 20.07
CA ASP A 108 -19.32 15.17 19.73
C ASP A 108 -20.32 14.27 19.01
N ALA A 109 -19.85 13.30 18.23
CA ALA A 109 -20.66 12.24 17.61
C ALA A 109 -19.77 11.06 17.16
N MET A 110 -20.39 9.90 17.02
CA MET A 110 -19.82 8.71 16.40
C MET A 110 -20.80 8.15 15.38
N ASN A 111 -20.35 7.88 14.16
CA ASN A 111 -21.12 7.10 13.20
C ASN A 111 -21.08 5.61 13.55
N VAL A 112 -22.15 4.88 13.25
CA VAL A 112 -22.21 3.42 13.49
C VAL A 112 -21.75 2.69 12.23
N GLY A 113 -20.61 2.00 12.29
CA GLY A 113 -20.15 1.10 11.24
C GLY A 113 -20.79 -0.29 11.34
N GLU A 114 -20.59 -1.15 10.33
CA GLU A 114 -21.11 -2.52 10.36
C GLU A 114 -20.57 -3.33 11.54
N SER A 115 -19.31 -3.11 11.91
CA SER A 115 -18.62 -3.85 12.97
C SER A 115 -19.07 -3.40 14.36
N ASP A 116 -19.58 -2.18 14.49
CA ASP A 116 -20.10 -1.68 15.78
C ASP A 116 -21.36 -2.42 16.23
N LEU A 117 -22.08 -3.06 15.31
CA LEU A 117 -23.26 -3.87 15.58
C LEU A 117 -22.94 -5.35 15.87
N ILE A 118 -21.67 -5.74 15.92
CA ILE A 118 -21.27 -7.15 16.05
C ILE A 118 -21.74 -7.82 17.35
N LEU A 119 -21.92 -7.05 18.43
CA LEU A 119 -22.50 -7.52 19.70
C LEU A 119 -24.04 -7.42 19.75
N GLY A 120 -24.66 -7.02 18.64
CA GLY A 120 -26.10 -6.84 18.46
C GLY A 120 -26.59 -5.43 18.79
N GLU A 121 -27.68 -5.02 18.15
CA GLU A 121 -28.25 -3.67 18.29
C GLU A 121 -28.70 -3.35 19.73
N LYS A 122 -29.14 -4.37 20.49
CA LYS A 122 -29.56 -4.22 21.89
C LYS A 122 -28.38 -3.87 22.80
N PHE A 123 -27.24 -4.53 22.60
CA PHE A 123 -26.04 -4.23 23.38
C PHE A 123 -25.60 -2.79 23.14
N LEU A 124 -25.52 -2.38 21.86
CA LEU A 124 -25.08 -1.03 21.51
C LEU A 124 -26.03 0.04 22.05
N GLN A 125 -27.34 -0.20 21.97
CA GLN A 125 -28.36 0.70 22.53
C GLN A 125 -28.23 0.82 24.05
N GLU A 126 -28.09 -0.30 24.77
CA GLU A 126 -27.96 -0.31 26.23
C GLU A 126 -26.69 0.45 26.68
N LYS A 127 -25.55 0.19 26.02
CA LYS A 127 -24.27 0.81 26.41
C LYS A 127 -24.14 2.26 25.97
N SER A 128 -24.87 2.68 24.94
CA SER A 128 -24.88 4.07 24.47
C SER A 128 -25.86 4.99 25.19
N TYR A 129 -26.85 4.45 25.92
CA TYR A 129 -27.92 5.23 26.55
C TYR A 129 -27.45 6.41 27.43
N ASN A 130 -26.34 6.25 28.14
CA ASN A 130 -25.80 7.25 29.08
C ASN A 130 -24.57 8.01 28.54
N LEU A 131 -24.25 7.90 27.25
CA LEU A 131 -23.14 8.65 26.66
C LEU A 131 -23.57 10.10 26.40
N LYS A 132 -22.66 11.05 26.56
CA LYS A 132 -22.88 12.48 26.30
C LYS A 132 -22.87 12.81 24.81
N PHE A 133 -22.41 11.88 23.99
CA PHE A 133 -22.39 11.99 22.54
C PHE A 133 -23.35 10.97 21.92
N PRO A 134 -24.05 11.34 20.84
CA PRO A 134 -24.95 10.44 20.14
C PRO A 134 -24.18 9.52 19.19
N LEU A 135 -24.70 8.30 19.05
CA LEU A 135 -24.45 7.46 17.88
C LEU A 135 -25.39 7.90 16.75
N ILE A 136 -24.85 8.06 15.55
CA ILE A 136 -25.60 8.48 14.36
C ILE A 136 -25.43 7.49 13.21
N SER A 137 -26.46 7.35 12.38
CA SER A 137 -26.40 6.69 11.07
C SER A 137 -27.70 7.00 10.34
N SER A 138 -27.60 7.48 9.10
CA SER A 138 -28.77 7.87 8.29
C SER A 138 -29.46 6.71 7.61
N ASN A 139 -28.73 5.62 7.34
CA ASN A 139 -29.18 4.54 6.49
C ASN A 139 -29.33 3.19 7.20
N ILE A 140 -29.08 3.09 8.51
CA ILE A 140 -29.50 1.91 9.30
C ILE A 140 -30.96 2.09 9.72
N ILE A 141 -31.85 1.29 9.14
CA ILE A 141 -33.31 1.38 9.29
C ILE A 141 -33.84 0.19 10.09
N ASP A 142 -34.85 0.46 10.93
CA ASP A 142 -35.66 -0.56 11.59
C ASP A 142 -36.74 -1.09 10.63
N LYS A 143 -36.66 -2.38 10.28
CA LYS A 143 -37.59 -3.04 9.35
C LYS A 143 -39.05 -2.99 9.80
N SER A 144 -39.31 -2.88 11.11
CA SER A 144 -40.66 -2.90 11.66
C SER A 144 -41.46 -1.63 11.34
N ASN A 145 -40.79 -0.50 11.19
CA ASN A 145 -41.42 0.82 11.06
C ASN A 145 -40.84 1.67 9.92
N ASN A 146 -39.79 1.19 9.25
CA ASN A 146 -39.11 1.86 8.14
C ASN A 146 -38.57 3.25 8.52
N ARG A 147 -38.06 3.41 9.76
CA ARG A 147 -37.43 4.64 10.25
C ARG A 147 -35.97 4.39 10.63
N PRO A 148 -35.12 5.43 10.60
CA PRO A 148 -33.75 5.33 11.12
C PRO A 148 -33.74 4.82 12.55
N TYR A 149 -32.94 3.78 12.80
CA TYR A 149 -32.77 3.22 14.14
C TYR A 149 -31.90 4.13 15.01
N PHE A 150 -30.88 4.75 14.40
CA PHE A 150 -30.08 5.82 15.00
C PHE A 150 -30.54 7.19 14.52
N LYS A 151 -30.11 8.26 15.20
CA LYS A 151 -30.33 9.61 14.67
C LYS A 151 -29.58 9.74 13.34
N PRO A 152 -30.21 10.24 12.26
CA PRO A 152 -29.54 10.36 10.97
C PRO A 152 -28.43 11.42 10.98
N TYR A 153 -28.65 12.48 11.75
CA TYR A 153 -27.74 13.61 11.88
C TYR A 153 -27.89 14.34 13.21
N ILE A 154 -26.95 15.25 13.48
CA ILE A 154 -27.07 16.29 14.51
C ILE A 154 -26.62 17.65 13.94
N ILE A 155 -27.01 18.74 14.59
CA ILE A 155 -26.49 20.08 14.28
C ILE A 155 -25.80 20.62 15.54
N LYS A 156 -24.53 20.98 15.43
CA LYS A 156 -23.72 21.57 16.51
C LYS A 156 -23.51 23.05 16.23
N THR A 157 -23.82 23.90 17.21
CA THR A 157 -23.46 25.33 17.16
C THR A 157 -22.14 25.53 17.89
N MET A 158 -21.13 26.03 17.19
CA MET A 158 -19.79 26.34 17.71
C MET A 158 -19.81 27.68 18.48
N LYS A 159 -18.77 27.99 19.25
CA LYS A 159 -18.70 29.23 20.06
C LYS A 159 -18.68 30.48 19.19
N ASN A 160 -18.04 30.41 18.03
CA ASN A 160 -18.08 31.45 17.00
C ASN A 160 -19.41 31.54 16.23
N GLY A 161 -20.44 30.80 16.64
CA GLY A 161 -21.77 30.82 16.05
C GLY A 161 -21.93 30.02 14.75
N LEU A 162 -20.88 29.33 14.28
CA LEU A 162 -20.95 28.43 13.12
C LEU A 162 -21.88 27.24 13.45
N LYS A 163 -22.83 26.94 12.57
CA LYS A 163 -23.69 25.75 12.68
C LYS A 163 -23.18 24.63 11.76
N VAL A 164 -22.75 23.53 12.36
CA VAL A 164 -22.23 22.37 11.64
C VAL A 164 -23.25 21.23 11.70
N GLY A 165 -23.79 20.87 10.55
CA GLY A 165 -24.63 19.69 10.38
C GLY A 165 -23.76 18.45 10.14
N ILE A 166 -23.99 17.39 10.92
CA ILE A 166 -23.14 16.19 10.95
C ILE A 166 -24.03 14.98 10.67
N LEU A 167 -23.85 14.30 9.53
CA LEU A 167 -24.62 13.11 9.15
C LEU A 167 -23.76 11.84 9.25
N GLY A 168 -24.37 10.72 9.61
CA GLY A 168 -23.71 9.41 9.55
C GLY A 168 -24.15 8.60 8.34
N VAL A 169 -23.27 7.79 7.76
CA VAL A 169 -23.64 6.78 6.75
C VAL A 169 -22.74 5.56 6.88
N THR A 170 -23.36 4.39 6.79
CA THR A 170 -22.74 3.07 6.89
C THR A 170 -22.75 2.40 5.52
N ASN A 171 -21.73 1.64 5.15
CA ASN A 171 -21.67 1.07 3.81
C ASN A 171 -22.78 0.04 3.54
N GLU A 172 -23.68 0.38 2.62
CA GLU A 172 -24.79 -0.47 2.12
C GLU A 172 -24.40 -1.87 1.63
N ARG A 173 -23.11 -2.12 1.34
CA ARG A 173 -22.64 -3.40 0.82
C ARG A 173 -22.28 -4.43 1.90
N TYR A 174 -22.27 -4.04 3.17
CA TYR A 174 -21.91 -4.94 4.27
C TYR A 174 -23.11 -5.37 5.07
N VAL A 175 -23.07 -6.63 5.48
CA VAL A 175 -24.08 -7.23 6.35
C VAL A 175 -23.82 -6.77 7.78
N ILE A 176 -24.86 -6.26 8.42
CA ILE A 176 -24.86 -5.95 9.84
C ILE A 176 -25.34 -7.17 10.63
N ASN A 177 -24.83 -7.35 11.85
CA ASN A 177 -25.27 -8.43 12.74
C ASN A 177 -26.62 -8.11 13.39
N SER A 178 -27.69 -8.08 12.59
CA SER A 178 -29.06 -7.85 13.06
C SER A 178 -30.10 -8.42 12.10
N GLU A 179 -31.11 -9.09 12.64
CA GLU A 179 -32.28 -9.54 11.86
C GLU A 179 -33.31 -8.41 11.68
N ASN A 180 -33.35 -7.46 12.62
CA ASN A 180 -34.38 -6.40 12.68
C ASN A 180 -34.00 -5.14 11.89
N LEU A 181 -32.71 -4.98 11.61
CA LEU A 181 -32.17 -3.79 10.95
C LEU A 181 -31.77 -4.09 9.51
N GLU A 182 -31.82 -3.06 8.67
CA GLU A 182 -31.32 -3.09 7.29
C GLU A 182 -30.51 -1.84 6.97
N VAL A 183 -29.60 -1.93 6.00
CA VAL A 183 -28.79 -0.80 5.53
C VAL A 183 -29.32 -0.35 4.18
N MET A 184 -29.85 0.87 4.12
CA MET A 184 -30.39 1.50 2.92
C MET A 184 -29.31 2.14 2.05
N PRO A 185 -29.60 2.43 0.77
CA PRO A 185 -28.62 3.02 -0.14
C PRO A 185 -28.06 4.38 0.32
N ASN A 186 -26.74 4.49 0.36
CA ASN A 186 -25.95 5.62 0.86
C ASN A 186 -26.39 6.94 0.20
N LYS A 187 -26.46 6.95 -1.14
CA LYS A 187 -26.75 8.15 -1.93
C LYS A 187 -28.14 8.69 -1.63
N GLU A 188 -29.15 7.82 -1.62
CA GLU A 188 -30.54 8.21 -1.43
C GLU A 188 -30.78 8.77 -0.04
N MET A 189 -30.24 8.10 0.98
CA MET A 189 -30.38 8.51 2.37
C MET A 189 -29.62 9.80 2.67
N ILE A 190 -28.40 9.96 2.15
CA ILE A 190 -27.64 11.21 2.31
C ILE A 190 -28.33 12.36 1.56
N ALA A 191 -28.75 12.17 0.31
CA ALA A 191 -29.44 13.23 -0.44
C ALA A 191 -30.69 13.73 0.29
N LYS A 192 -31.50 12.82 0.84
CA LYS A 192 -32.68 13.14 1.65
C LYS A 192 -32.32 14.04 2.84
N TYR A 193 -31.37 13.62 3.68
CA TYR A 193 -31.09 14.35 4.92
C TYR A 193 -30.25 15.61 4.70
N VAL A 194 -29.45 15.68 3.65
CA VAL A 194 -28.74 16.92 3.28
C VAL A 194 -29.74 18.03 2.93
N GLU A 195 -30.81 17.70 2.21
CA GLU A 195 -31.89 18.65 1.93
C GLU A 195 -32.52 19.21 3.21
N GLU A 196 -32.74 18.36 4.23
CA GLU A 196 -33.29 18.76 5.52
C GLU A 196 -32.34 19.66 6.33
N ILE A 197 -31.05 19.32 6.38
CA ILE A 197 -30.11 19.99 7.29
C ILE A 197 -29.44 21.23 6.70
N ARG A 198 -29.33 21.33 5.37
CA ARG A 198 -28.55 22.40 4.73
C ARG A 198 -29.15 23.78 4.99
N SER A 199 -30.47 23.89 5.11
CA SER A 199 -31.16 25.14 5.47
C SER A 199 -30.88 25.62 6.90
N GLN A 200 -30.37 24.74 7.75
CA GLN A 200 -30.15 24.97 9.18
C GLN A 200 -28.67 24.98 9.56
N SER A 201 -27.78 24.69 8.61
CA SER A 201 -26.35 24.49 8.82
C SER A 201 -25.54 25.33 7.85
N ASP A 202 -24.46 25.94 8.35
CA ASP A 202 -23.50 26.67 7.51
C ASP A 202 -22.58 25.66 6.80
N LEU A 203 -22.19 24.59 7.50
CA LEU A 203 -21.30 23.52 7.02
C LEU A 203 -21.97 22.15 7.19
N VAL A 204 -21.87 21.29 6.18
CA VAL A 204 -22.36 19.90 6.20
C VAL A 204 -21.18 18.94 6.13
N VAL A 205 -21.04 18.15 7.20
CA VAL A 205 -20.01 17.12 7.39
C VAL A 205 -20.65 15.75 7.39
N VAL A 206 -20.14 14.83 6.57
CA VAL A 206 -20.56 13.42 6.54
C VAL A 206 -19.51 12.57 7.25
N LEU A 207 -19.93 11.78 8.22
CA LEU A 207 -19.18 10.69 8.82
C LEU A 207 -19.47 9.42 8.02
N GLY A 208 -18.62 9.14 7.03
CA GLY A 208 -18.81 8.06 6.08
C GLY A 208 -17.95 6.86 6.41
N HIS A 209 -18.56 5.82 7.00
CA HIS A 209 -17.95 4.49 7.05
C HIS A 209 -18.23 3.74 5.75
N ILE A 210 -17.76 4.31 4.64
CA ILE A 210 -18.10 3.84 3.29
C ILE A 210 -16.87 3.58 2.41
N GLY A 211 -15.70 4.10 2.76
CA GLY A 211 -14.47 4.01 1.95
C GLY A 211 -14.37 5.09 0.87
N ILE A 212 -13.13 5.46 0.51
CA ILE A 212 -12.84 6.57 -0.41
C ILE A 212 -13.61 6.49 -1.74
N PRO A 213 -13.68 5.35 -2.45
CA PRO A 213 -14.36 5.31 -3.75
C PRO A 213 -15.83 5.74 -3.68
N TYR A 214 -16.53 5.30 -2.63
CA TYR A 214 -17.94 5.63 -2.41
C TYR A 214 -18.11 7.05 -1.86
N SER A 215 -17.17 7.54 -1.06
CA SER A 215 -17.10 8.95 -0.66
C SER A 215 -16.96 9.88 -1.88
N VAL A 216 -16.12 9.50 -2.86
CA VAL A 216 -15.95 10.25 -4.12
C VAL A 216 -17.23 10.19 -4.97
N GLU A 217 -17.88 9.03 -5.07
CA GLU A 217 -19.16 8.90 -5.76
C GLU A 217 -20.24 9.79 -5.12
N LEU A 218 -20.34 9.76 -3.79
CA LEU A 218 -21.30 10.55 -3.04
C LEU A 218 -21.06 12.06 -3.23
N ALA A 219 -19.81 12.51 -3.12
CA ALA A 219 -19.43 13.90 -3.35
C ALA A 219 -19.78 14.41 -4.76
N ASN A 220 -19.68 13.55 -5.78
CA ASN A 220 -20.00 13.92 -7.16
C ASN A 220 -21.50 13.87 -7.48
N THR A 221 -22.29 13.13 -6.69
CA THR A 221 -23.70 12.86 -7.01
C THR A 221 -24.70 13.54 -6.09
N VAL A 222 -24.27 13.99 -4.90
CA VAL A 222 -25.11 14.70 -3.94
C VAL A 222 -24.58 16.11 -3.71
N ALA A 223 -25.40 17.11 -4.03
CA ALA A 223 -25.08 18.51 -3.80
C ALA A 223 -25.29 18.91 -2.34
N GLY A 224 -24.57 19.94 -1.87
CA GLY A 224 -24.72 20.48 -0.53
C GLY A 224 -23.82 19.85 0.54
N LEU A 225 -22.93 18.94 0.15
CA LEU A 225 -21.86 18.39 0.98
C LEU A 225 -20.63 19.31 0.95
N ASP A 226 -20.04 19.60 2.11
CA ASP A 226 -18.79 20.37 2.18
C ASP A 226 -17.61 19.49 2.58
N VAL A 227 -17.80 18.56 3.52
CA VAL A 227 -16.76 17.65 4.01
C VAL A 227 -17.29 16.23 4.16
N ILE A 228 -16.53 15.23 3.72
CA ILE A 228 -16.75 13.81 4.01
C ILE A 228 -15.51 13.30 4.76
N LEU A 229 -15.72 12.82 5.98
CA LEU A 229 -14.70 12.10 6.75
C LEU A 229 -14.89 10.61 6.43
N SER A 230 -13.91 10.02 5.75
CA SER A 230 -14.01 8.66 5.17
C SER A 230 -13.21 7.65 6.00
N GLY A 231 -13.88 6.60 6.46
CA GLY A 231 -13.28 5.40 7.09
C GLY A 231 -13.51 4.13 6.28
N HIS A 232 -13.39 2.97 6.93
CA HIS A 232 -13.49 1.60 6.41
C HIS A 232 -12.13 0.96 6.05
N TRP A 233 -11.64 1.07 4.81
CA TRP A 233 -10.39 0.39 4.39
C TRP A 233 -9.37 1.33 3.76
N ASP A 234 -9.37 2.59 4.18
CA ASP A 234 -8.61 3.66 3.53
C ASP A 234 -7.14 3.74 4.03
N ALA A 235 -6.53 2.59 4.35
CA ALA A 235 -5.29 2.48 5.12
C ALA A 235 -4.07 3.20 4.49
N ASP A 236 -4.07 3.35 3.16
CA ASP A 236 -2.93 3.90 2.40
C ASP A 236 -3.12 5.36 1.97
N THR A 237 -4.34 5.92 2.05
CA THR A 237 -4.61 7.30 1.63
C THR A 237 -4.52 8.22 2.84
N GLN A 238 -3.56 9.16 2.83
CA GLN A 238 -3.40 10.12 3.93
C GLN A 238 -3.76 11.55 3.52
N GLU A 239 -3.75 11.85 2.22
CA GLU A 239 -4.05 13.19 1.72
C GLU A 239 -5.56 13.33 1.43
N PRO A 240 -6.17 14.48 1.76
CA PRO A 240 -7.54 14.76 1.40
C PRO A 240 -7.72 14.85 -0.12
N ILE A 241 -8.84 14.30 -0.59
CA ILE A 241 -9.26 14.31 -1.98
C ILE A 241 -10.33 15.39 -2.16
N LYS A 242 -10.18 16.23 -3.19
CA LYS A 242 -11.22 17.20 -3.54
C LYS A 242 -12.07 16.67 -4.70
N ALA A 243 -13.36 16.49 -4.47
CA ALA A 243 -14.34 16.09 -5.48
C ALA A 243 -15.40 17.19 -5.60
N GLY A 244 -15.33 17.96 -6.69
CA GLY A 244 -16.12 19.19 -6.82
C GLY A 244 -15.77 20.21 -5.74
N ASN A 245 -16.76 20.64 -4.96
CA ASN A 245 -16.57 21.53 -3.82
C ASN A 245 -16.37 20.79 -2.49
N THR A 246 -16.50 19.46 -2.49
CA THR A 246 -16.44 18.64 -1.29
C THR A 246 -15.02 18.19 -0.99
N ILE A 247 -14.61 18.29 0.27
CA ILE A 247 -13.33 17.80 0.77
C ILE A 247 -13.55 16.40 1.38
N ILE A 248 -12.81 15.41 0.91
CA ILE A 248 -12.87 14.04 1.42
C ILE A 248 -11.59 13.77 2.21
N MET A 249 -11.70 13.51 3.51
CA MET A 249 -10.55 13.32 4.40
C MET A 249 -10.54 11.89 4.98
N PRO A 250 -9.49 11.10 4.72
CA PRO A 250 -9.35 9.75 5.31
C PRO A 250 -9.12 9.78 6.84
N SER A 251 -9.71 8.84 7.58
CA SER A 251 -9.52 8.65 9.03
C SER A 251 -8.23 7.91 9.40
N GLY A 252 -7.66 7.14 8.47
CA GLY A 252 -6.62 6.16 8.78
C GLY A 252 -7.20 4.87 9.35
N TYR A 253 -6.35 4.03 9.96
CA TYR A 253 -6.74 2.68 10.40
C TYR A 253 -6.21 2.31 11.79
N HIS A 254 -6.92 1.39 12.47
CA HIS A 254 -6.52 0.73 13.72
C HIS A 254 -6.17 1.69 14.86
N ALA A 255 -6.87 2.83 14.97
CA ALA A 255 -6.59 3.83 16.01
C ALA A 255 -5.13 4.33 16.08
N ARG A 256 -4.28 4.06 15.08
CA ARG A 256 -2.84 4.39 15.11
C ARG A 256 -2.58 5.85 14.87
N LYS A 257 -3.56 6.55 14.29
CA LYS A 257 -3.48 7.97 13.94
C LYS A 257 -4.75 8.70 14.33
N VAL A 258 -4.62 10.01 14.45
CA VAL A 258 -5.74 10.95 14.55
C VAL A 258 -5.63 11.92 13.38
N SER A 259 -6.71 12.13 12.65
CA SER A 259 -6.76 13.10 11.56
C SER A 259 -7.26 14.45 12.07
N ARG A 260 -6.60 15.52 11.63
CA ARG A 260 -6.97 16.92 11.91
C ARG A 260 -7.22 17.65 10.61
N LEU A 261 -8.31 18.39 10.54
CA LEU A 261 -8.70 19.25 9.43
C LEU A 261 -9.06 20.64 9.98
N ASP A 262 -8.25 21.64 9.67
CA ASP A 262 -8.51 23.04 10.01
C ASP A 262 -9.16 23.73 8.80
N LEU A 263 -10.30 24.37 9.02
CA LEU A 263 -11.10 25.03 7.99
C LEU A 263 -11.21 26.53 8.26
N GLU A 264 -11.10 27.33 7.21
CA GLU A 264 -11.52 28.73 7.19
C GLU A 264 -12.77 28.87 6.31
N ILE A 265 -13.84 29.40 6.90
CA ILE A 265 -15.19 29.38 6.33
C ILE A 265 -15.69 30.83 6.23
N GLU A 266 -16.22 31.23 5.07
CA GLU A 266 -16.91 32.51 4.93
C GLU A 266 -18.22 32.52 5.74
N ASP A 267 -18.69 33.69 6.15
CA ASP A 267 -19.99 33.87 6.81
C ASP A 267 -21.19 33.25 6.07
N LYS A 268 -21.07 32.98 4.76
CA LYS A 268 -22.11 32.32 3.94
C LYS A 268 -21.93 30.79 3.81
N GLY A 269 -21.04 30.18 4.59
CA GLY A 269 -20.87 28.73 4.69
C GLY A 269 -19.90 28.09 3.69
N ALA A 270 -19.26 28.88 2.82
CA ALA A 270 -18.28 28.36 1.86
C ALA A 270 -16.90 28.16 2.50
N VAL A 271 -16.28 26.99 2.29
CA VAL A 271 -14.91 26.72 2.73
C VAL A 271 -13.91 27.46 1.81
N LEU A 272 -13.17 28.41 2.37
CA LEU A 272 -12.17 29.22 1.65
C LEU A 272 -10.85 28.47 1.50
N SER A 273 -10.39 27.91 2.62
CA SER A 273 -9.10 27.26 2.73
C SER A 273 -9.21 26.12 3.75
N TYR A 274 -8.35 25.13 3.59
CA TYR A 274 -8.20 24.07 4.57
C TYR A 274 -6.74 23.67 4.72
N ASN A 275 -6.38 23.26 5.93
CA ASN A 275 -5.12 22.61 6.22
C ASN A 275 -5.42 21.28 6.91
N TRP A 276 -4.54 20.29 6.74
CA TRP A 276 -4.77 18.96 7.29
C TRP A 276 -3.50 18.35 7.83
N GLN A 277 -3.65 17.46 8.80
CA GLN A 277 -2.57 16.67 9.37
C GLN A 277 -3.08 15.27 9.68
N SER A 278 -2.24 14.27 9.45
CA SER A 278 -2.45 12.90 9.93
C SER A 278 -1.41 12.61 11.00
N ILE A 279 -1.85 12.57 12.26
CA ILE A 279 -0.96 12.57 13.41
C ILE A 279 -0.78 11.13 13.90
N PRO A 280 0.43 10.53 13.78
CA PRO A 280 0.71 9.25 14.41
C PRO A 280 0.68 9.39 15.93
N LEU A 281 0.00 8.46 16.60
CA LEU A 281 -0.10 8.44 18.06
C LEU A 281 1.10 7.70 18.66
N ASP A 282 2.27 8.34 18.63
CA ASP A 282 3.53 7.80 19.11
C ASP A 282 3.84 8.13 20.58
N GLU A 283 5.02 7.72 21.04
CA GLU A 283 5.50 7.91 22.41
C GLU A 283 5.47 9.39 22.89
N LYS A 284 5.45 10.37 21.97
CA LYS A 284 5.33 11.79 22.31
C LYS A 284 4.08 12.08 23.13
N TYR A 285 3.00 11.35 22.86
CA TYR A 285 1.71 11.55 23.51
C TYR A 285 1.50 10.60 24.70
N GLU A 286 2.52 9.86 25.13
CA GLU A 286 2.45 9.08 26.37
C GLU A 286 2.48 9.99 27.60
N GLY A 287 1.76 9.57 28.64
CA GLY A 287 1.72 10.27 29.91
C GLY A 287 0.55 9.84 30.78
N ASP A 288 0.62 10.18 32.06
CA ASP A 288 -0.46 9.90 32.99
C ASP A 288 -1.76 10.58 32.56
N SER A 289 -2.74 9.75 32.20
CA SER A 289 -4.10 10.20 31.92
C SER A 289 -5.10 9.39 32.73
N PHE A 290 -6.26 9.97 33.01
CA PHE A 290 -7.36 9.21 33.60
C PHE A 290 -7.78 8.04 32.69
N ILE A 291 -7.65 8.22 31.38
CA ILE A 291 -7.93 7.20 30.36
C ILE A 291 -6.99 6.00 30.50
N LYS A 292 -5.70 6.22 30.78
CA LYS A 292 -4.73 5.14 31.08
C LYS A 292 -5.16 4.29 32.26
N LYS A 293 -5.72 4.92 33.31
CA LYS A 293 -6.26 4.21 34.49
C LYS A 293 -7.56 3.47 34.21
N LEU A 294 -8.36 3.94 33.25
CA LEU A 294 -9.58 3.26 32.82
C LEU A 294 -9.24 2.01 32.00
N VAL A 295 -8.30 2.13 31.06
CA VAL A 295 -7.89 1.05 30.17
C VAL A 295 -7.12 -0.05 30.90
N SER A 296 -6.24 0.32 31.85
CA SER A 296 -5.39 -0.63 32.59
C SER A 296 -6.11 -1.50 33.64
N LYS A 297 -7.40 -1.24 33.93
CA LYS A 297 -8.20 -2.01 34.90
C LYS A 297 -8.69 -3.37 34.40
N LYS A 298 -8.03 -3.95 33.40
CA LYS A 298 -8.42 -5.22 32.78
C LYS A 298 -8.55 -6.31 33.85
N PRO A 299 -9.67 -7.06 33.91
CA PRO A 299 -9.69 -8.29 34.68
C PRO A 299 -8.71 -9.26 34.01
N VAL A 300 -7.63 -9.60 34.73
CA VAL A 300 -6.75 -10.71 34.34
C VAL A 300 -7.55 -11.99 34.56
N ILE A 301 -8.34 -12.39 33.57
CA ILE A 301 -8.87 -13.75 33.52
C ILE A 301 -7.74 -14.60 32.95
N ALA A 302 -6.84 -15.04 33.84
CA ALA A 302 -5.97 -16.15 33.54
C ALA A 302 -6.85 -17.32 33.15
N ILE A 303 -6.63 -17.89 31.96
CA ILE A 303 -7.21 -19.17 31.57
C ILE A 303 -6.65 -20.19 32.58
N LYS A 304 -7.38 -20.46 33.65
CA LYS A 304 -7.16 -21.65 34.45
C LYS A 304 -7.52 -22.82 33.55
N LYS A 305 -6.56 -23.70 33.30
CA LYS A 305 -6.84 -25.06 32.84
C LYS A 305 -7.68 -25.72 33.93
N GLU A 306 -8.99 -25.67 33.82
CA GLU A 306 -9.86 -26.62 34.50
C GLU A 306 -9.82 -27.93 33.70
N GLU A 307 -9.42 -28.99 34.36
CA GLU A 307 -9.58 -30.37 33.88
C GLU A 307 -11.07 -30.64 33.73
N MET A 308 -11.56 -30.73 32.50
CA MET A 308 -12.89 -31.26 32.24
C MET A 308 -12.87 -32.78 32.43
N GLU A 309 -13.57 -33.22 33.46
CA GLU A 309 -13.94 -34.61 33.68
C GLU A 309 -14.59 -35.23 32.44
N LYS A 310 -14.24 -36.48 32.16
CA LYS A 310 -14.79 -37.28 31.05
C LYS A 310 -16.29 -37.53 31.27
N PRO A 311 -17.18 -37.27 30.30
CA PRO A 311 -18.53 -37.79 30.35
C PRO A 311 -18.55 -39.29 30.06
N VAL A 312 -19.27 -40.02 30.91
CA VAL A 312 -19.57 -41.45 30.81
C VAL A 312 -20.47 -41.71 29.60
N LEU A 313 -20.08 -42.66 28.76
CA LEU A 313 -20.84 -43.12 27.59
C LEU A 313 -22.13 -43.83 28.02
N ARG A 314 -23.28 -43.42 27.46
CA ARG A 314 -24.52 -44.22 27.41
C ARG A 314 -24.54 -45.05 26.13
N GLU A 315 -24.92 -46.31 26.24
CA GLU A 315 -25.20 -47.18 25.12
C GLU A 315 -26.46 -46.73 24.38
N VAL A 316 -26.39 -46.70 23.04
CA VAL A 316 -27.55 -46.64 22.15
C VAL A 316 -27.54 -47.90 21.29
N LYS A 317 -28.71 -48.56 21.23
CA LYS A 317 -28.98 -49.80 20.50
C LYS A 317 -29.11 -49.56 19.00
N ASN A 318 -28.91 -50.66 18.27
CA ASN A 318 -28.88 -50.84 16.81
C ASN A 318 -30.12 -50.39 16.00
N GLU A 319 -29.82 -50.21 14.71
CA GLU A 319 -30.65 -50.36 13.48
C GLU A 319 -31.45 -49.14 12.96
N GLU A 320 -30.96 -48.51 11.88
CA GLU A 320 -31.37 -48.77 10.49
C GLU A 320 -30.37 -48.15 9.50
N LEU A 321 -30.13 -48.83 8.37
CA LEU A 321 -29.13 -48.45 7.35
C LEU A 321 -29.72 -47.39 6.39
N SER A 322 -29.67 -46.12 6.77
CA SER A 322 -29.89 -45.00 5.84
C SER A 322 -28.59 -44.66 5.14
N ILE A 323 -28.60 -44.52 3.80
CA ILE A 323 -27.46 -43.93 3.07
C ILE A 323 -27.36 -42.48 3.55
N GLU A 324 -26.48 -42.22 4.51
CA GLU A 324 -26.29 -40.87 5.03
C GLU A 324 -25.74 -39.98 3.90
N PRO A 325 -26.37 -38.84 3.62
CA PRO A 325 -25.88 -37.91 2.62
C PRO A 325 -24.49 -37.41 2.99
N LEU A 326 -23.65 -37.21 1.97
CA LEU A 326 -22.26 -36.81 2.16
C LEU A 326 -22.21 -35.42 2.82
N LYS A 327 -21.60 -35.34 4.00
CA LYS A 327 -21.49 -34.08 4.75
C LYS A 327 -20.38 -33.20 4.18
N VAL A 328 -20.74 -31.97 3.84
CA VAL A 328 -19.86 -30.90 3.40
C VAL A 328 -19.80 -29.86 4.52
N LEU A 329 -18.72 -29.89 5.31
CA LEU A 329 -18.56 -29.01 6.47
C LEU A 329 -17.88 -27.72 6.03
N VAL A 330 -18.55 -26.59 6.13
CA VAL A 330 -18.04 -25.27 5.72
C VAL A 330 -17.68 -24.46 6.94
N PHE A 331 -16.40 -24.15 7.13
CA PHE A 331 -15.90 -23.28 8.18
C PHE A 331 -15.68 -21.87 7.62
N TYR A 332 -16.29 -20.89 8.28
CA TYR A 332 -16.25 -19.48 7.86
C TYR A 332 -16.10 -18.55 9.06
N ALA A 333 -15.69 -17.31 8.83
CA ALA A 333 -15.71 -16.26 9.85
C ALA A 333 -16.64 -15.12 9.40
N VAL A 334 -17.36 -14.53 10.35
CA VAL A 334 -18.17 -13.33 10.10
C VAL A 334 -17.24 -12.18 9.67
N GLY A 335 -17.55 -11.54 8.52
CA GLY A 335 -16.73 -10.48 7.92
C GLY A 335 -15.62 -10.96 6.96
N CYS A 336 -15.49 -12.27 6.75
CA CYS A 336 -14.53 -12.84 5.79
C CYS A 336 -15.03 -12.70 4.34
N ARG A 337 -14.38 -11.83 3.55
CA ARG A 337 -14.73 -11.60 2.13
C ARG A 337 -14.73 -12.87 1.29
N SER A 338 -13.64 -13.64 1.35
CA SER A 338 -13.53 -14.89 0.59
C SER A 338 -14.54 -15.95 1.04
N CYS A 339 -15.00 -15.90 2.30
CA CYS A 339 -16.05 -16.79 2.78
C CYS A 339 -17.41 -16.43 2.19
N MET A 340 -17.70 -15.13 2.06
CA MET A 340 -18.92 -14.66 1.39
C MET A 340 -18.92 -14.98 -0.11
N GLU A 341 -17.75 -14.90 -0.78
CA GLU A 341 -17.61 -15.28 -2.19
C GLU A 341 -17.85 -16.79 -2.39
N VAL A 342 -17.33 -17.65 -1.50
CA VAL A 342 -17.65 -19.09 -1.52
C VAL A 342 -19.14 -19.35 -1.29
N ASP A 343 -19.74 -18.66 -0.32
CA ASP A 343 -21.14 -18.84 0.06
C ASP A 343 -22.12 -18.40 -1.05
N ARG A 344 -21.77 -17.34 -1.79
CA ARG A 344 -22.60 -16.77 -2.86
C ARG A 344 -22.36 -17.42 -4.22
N ASP A 345 -21.09 -17.68 -4.57
CA ASP A 345 -20.69 -17.99 -5.95
C ASP A 345 -20.34 -19.46 -6.17
N ILE A 346 -20.25 -20.29 -5.12
CA ILE A 346 -19.81 -21.69 -5.23
C ILE A 346 -20.80 -22.66 -4.58
N LEU A 347 -21.21 -22.42 -3.33
CA LEU A 347 -22.10 -23.34 -2.63
C LEU A 347 -23.47 -23.51 -3.30
N PRO A 348 -24.13 -22.48 -3.86
CA PRO A 348 -25.41 -22.65 -4.54
C PRO A 348 -25.32 -23.59 -5.76
N ASP A 349 -24.26 -23.48 -6.56
CA ASP A 349 -24.02 -24.35 -7.72
C ASP A 349 -23.82 -25.81 -7.28
N ILE A 350 -23.15 -26.02 -6.13
CA ILE A 350 -22.91 -27.34 -5.55
C ILE A 350 -24.21 -27.92 -4.96
N GLU A 351 -25.01 -27.13 -4.25
CA GLU A 351 -26.32 -27.55 -3.74
C GLU A 351 -27.28 -27.89 -4.89
N GLU A 352 -27.28 -27.10 -5.97
CA GLU A 352 -28.09 -27.36 -7.17
C GLU A 352 -27.65 -28.65 -7.89
N LYS A 353 -26.33 -28.85 -8.04
CA LYS A 353 -25.77 -30.01 -8.78
C LYS A 353 -25.98 -31.34 -8.04
N TYR A 354 -25.81 -31.37 -6.71
CA TYR A 354 -25.82 -32.62 -5.95
C TYR A 354 -27.10 -32.85 -5.14
N GLY A 355 -27.89 -31.81 -4.86
CA GLY A 355 -29.19 -31.90 -4.19
C GLY A 355 -29.14 -32.72 -2.90
N GLU A 356 -30.09 -33.64 -2.74
CA GLU A 356 -30.23 -34.49 -1.54
C GLU A 356 -29.06 -35.47 -1.29
N LYS A 357 -28.07 -35.56 -2.21
CA LYS A 357 -26.91 -36.43 -2.03
C LYS A 357 -25.87 -35.87 -1.07
N ILE A 358 -25.92 -34.56 -0.80
CA ILE A 358 -25.02 -33.88 0.13
C ILE A 358 -25.80 -33.13 1.20
N ILE A 359 -25.18 -32.89 2.35
CA ILE A 359 -25.66 -31.92 3.34
C ILE A 359 -24.56 -30.91 3.60
N ILE A 360 -24.85 -29.63 3.44
CA ILE A 360 -23.93 -28.54 3.75
C ILE A 360 -24.18 -28.07 5.20
N GLU A 361 -23.17 -28.25 6.05
CA GLU A 361 -23.20 -27.79 7.44
C GLU A 361 -22.21 -26.62 7.61
N LYS A 362 -22.72 -25.43 7.94
CA LYS A 362 -21.90 -24.22 8.08
C LYS A 362 -21.54 -23.97 9.55
N TYR A 363 -20.27 -23.72 9.82
CA TYR A 363 -19.68 -23.55 11.13
C TYR A 363 -18.92 -22.22 11.20
N ASP A 364 -19.44 -21.28 11.98
CA ASP A 364 -18.74 -20.02 12.28
C ASP A 364 -17.57 -20.32 13.22
N ILE A 365 -16.33 -20.09 12.76
CA ILE A 365 -15.11 -20.27 13.57
C ILE A 365 -14.95 -19.18 14.64
N GLY A 366 -15.77 -18.14 14.62
CA GLY A 366 -15.93 -17.21 15.74
C GLY A 366 -16.51 -17.88 17.00
N ILE A 367 -17.11 -19.07 16.85
CA ILE A 367 -17.58 -19.92 17.95
C ILE A 367 -16.44 -20.91 18.34
N PRO A 368 -15.92 -20.87 19.58
CA PRO A 368 -14.78 -21.69 19.99
C PRO A 368 -14.96 -23.20 19.80
N GLU A 369 -16.17 -23.71 19.98
CA GLU A 369 -16.49 -25.13 19.75
C GLU A 369 -16.30 -25.51 18.28
N ASN A 370 -16.68 -24.62 17.35
CA ASN A 370 -16.54 -24.82 15.92
C ASN A 370 -15.07 -24.69 15.48
N TYR A 371 -14.33 -23.73 16.03
CA TYR A 371 -12.89 -23.61 15.80
C TYR A 371 -12.15 -24.87 16.28
N ASN A 372 -12.43 -25.34 17.50
CA ASN A 372 -11.85 -26.58 18.01
C ASN A 372 -12.26 -27.80 17.16
N LYS A 373 -13.50 -27.83 16.66
CA LYS A 373 -13.97 -28.85 15.73
C LYS A 373 -13.18 -28.82 14.42
N MET A 374 -12.94 -27.63 13.85
CA MET A 374 -12.11 -27.44 12.65
C MET A 374 -10.69 -27.96 12.88
N ILE A 375 -10.01 -27.53 13.94
CA ILE A 375 -8.63 -27.96 14.27
C ILE A 375 -8.55 -29.49 14.50
N GLN A 376 -9.56 -30.09 15.13
CA GLN A 376 -9.61 -31.54 15.32
C GLN A 376 -9.75 -32.29 13.99
N LEU A 377 -10.60 -31.78 13.09
CA LEU A 377 -10.81 -32.36 11.77
C LEU A 377 -9.57 -32.19 10.88
N GLU A 378 -8.94 -31.02 10.86
CA GLU A 378 -7.65 -30.77 10.18
C GLU A 378 -6.58 -31.77 10.62
N LYS A 379 -6.41 -31.92 11.95
CA LYS A 379 -5.44 -32.85 12.53
C LYS A 379 -5.72 -34.31 12.15
N SER A 380 -6.99 -34.68 12.06
CA SER A 380 -7.40 -36.02 11.62
C SER A 380 -7.16 -36.26 10.12
N ALA A 381 -7.18 -35.19 9.33
CA ALA A 381 -6.91 -35.19 7.90
C ALA A 381 -5.40 -35.04 7.56
N GLY A 382 -4.55 -34.79 8.55
CA GLY A 382 -3.13 -34.50 8.34
C GLY A 382 -2.87 -33.13 7.72
N ALA A 383 -3.82 -32.20 7.84
CA ALA A 383 -3.72 -30.83 7.36
C ALA A 383 -3.37 -29.86 8.51
N GLU A 384 -2.68 -28.77 8.19
CA GLU A 384 -2.39 -27.66 9.12
C GLU A 384 -2.56 -26.34 8.35
N GLY A 385 -3.46 -25.46 8.82
CA GLY A 385 -3.70 -24.18 8.15
C GLY A 385 -4.50 -23.18 8.98
N GLY A 386 -5.62 -23.59 9.58
CA GLY A 386 -6.38 -22.76 10.53
C GLY A 386 -6.94 -21.46 9.96
N TYR A 387 -7.15 -21.35 8.63
CA TYR A 387 -7.67 -20.15 7.98
C TYR A 387 -8.92 -20.44 7.15
N VAL A 388 -9.87 -19.50 7.18
CA VAL A 388 -11.16 -19.58 6.47
C VAL A 388 -11.19 -18.72 5.19
N PRO A 389 -12.01 -19.04 4.18
CA PRO A 389 -12.98 -20.15 4.15
C PRO A 389 -12.31 -21.51 4.04
N GLU A 390 -12.85 -22.49 4.73
CA GLU A 390 -12.37 -23.87 4.69
C GLU A 390 -13.55 -24.83 4.51
N ILE A 391 -13.41 -25.82 3.65
CA ILE A 391 -14.43 -26.87 3.47
C ILE A 391 -13.80 -28.24 3.69
N ILE A 392 -14.42 -29.03 4.55
CA ILE A 392 -14.00 -30.40 4.87
C ILE A 392 -15.06 -31.38 4.39
N VAL A 393 -14.66 -32.33 3.54
CA VAL A 393 -15.53 -33.42 3.02
C VAL A 393 -14.81 -34.75 3.23
N SER A 394 -15.32 -35.62 4.10
CA SER A 394 -14.75 -36.97 4.36
C SER A 394 -13.22 -37.00 4.60
N GLY A 395 -12.68 -35.99 5.30
CA GLY A 395 -11.24 -35.88 5.58
C GLY A 395 -10.42 -35.17 4.49
N TYR A 396 -11.02 -34.77 3.38
CA TYR A 396 -10.42 -33.84 2.41
C TYR A 396 -10.64 -32.41 2.87
N VAL A 397 -9.56 -31.63 2.91
CA VAL A 397 -9.58 -30.25 3.43
C VAL A 397 -9.24 -29.27 2.30
N LEU A 398 -10.17 -28.37 1.99
CA LEU A 398 -10.05 -27.33 0.97
C LEU A 398 -10.03 -25.96 1.65
N MET A 399 -8.85 -25.36 1.78
CA MET A 399 -8.67 -24.05 2.41
C MET A 399 -8.48 -22.92 1.39
N GLY A 400 -9.26 -21.86 1.56
CA GLY A 400 -9.28 -20.67 0.70
C GLY A 400 -10.20 -20.82 -0.52
N GLU A 401 -10.80 -19.71 -0.93
CA GLU A 401 -11.75 -19.62 -2.06
C GLU A 401 -11.21 -20.28 -3.34
N GLY A 402 -9.96 -20.01 -3.71
CA GLY A 402 -9.36 -20.56 -4.94
C GLY A 402 -9.28 -22.09 -4.96
N LYS A 403 -8.98 -22.73 -3.82
CA LYS A 403 -8.93 -24.20 -3.73
C LYS A 403 -10.32 -24.81 -3.67
N ILE A 404 -11.24 -24.15 -2.96
CA ILE A 404 -12.65 -24.54 -2.90
C ILE A 404 -13.24 -24.53 -4.31
N LYS A 405 -13.04 -23.44 -5.07
CA LYS A 405 -13.51 -23.29 -6.45
C LYS A 405 -12.94 -24.33 -7.41
N ALA A 406 -11.67 -24.67 -7.26
CA ALA A 406 -10.99 -25.60 -8.16
C ALA A 406 -11.22 -27.08 -7.81
N GLY A 407 -11.56 -27.39 -6.55
CA GLY A 407 -11.48 -28.75 -6.01
C GLY A 407 -12.76 -29.31 -5.42
N LEU A 408 -13.70 -28.48 -4.95
CA LEU A 408 -14.87 -28.94 -4.19
C LEU A 408 -15.75 -29.90 -5.00
N ASP A 409 -16.01 -29.55 -6.26
CA ASP A 409 -16.83 -30.35 -7.17
C ASP A 409 -16.27 -31.77 -7.37
N ARG A 410 -14.97 -31.86 -7.66
CA ARG A 410 -14.26 -33.12 -7.87
C ARG A 410 -14.18 -33.98 -6.60
N VAL A 411 -13.98 -33.34 -5.45
CA VAL A 411 -13.95 -34.05 -4.15
C VAL A 411 -15.32 -34.67 -3.87
N ILE A 412 -16.40 -33.93 -4.10
CA ILE A 412 -17.77 -34.46 -3.92
C ILE A 412 -18.03 -35.61 -4.90
N GLU A 413 -17.68 -35.46 -6.18
CA GLU A 413 -17.79 -36.54 -7.19
C GLU A 413 -17.04 -37.81 -6.75
N THR A 414 -15.78 -37.66 -6.34
CA THR A 414 -14.93 -38.79 -5.93
C THR A 414 -15.50 -39.49 -4.69
N MET A 415 -15.97 -38.74 -3.69
CA MET A 415 -16.55 -39.31 -2.47
C MET A 415 -17.91 -39.98 -2.71
N LEU A 416 -18.72 -39.44 -3.61
CA LEU A 416 -19.99 -40.07 -4.01
C LEU A 416 -19.75 -41.34 -4.85
N GLU A 417 -18.65 -41.42 -5.60
CA GLU A 417 -18.24 -42.61 -6.35
C GLU A 417 -17.60 -43.68 -5.43
N GLU A 418 -16.70 -43.30 -4.52
CA GLU A 418 -16.07 -44.20 -3.54
C GLU A 418 -17.07 -44.78 -2.52
N SER A 419 -18.16 -44.07 -2.22
CA SER A 419 -19.23 -44.60 -1.36
C SER A 419 -19.95 -45.84 -1.94
N LYS A 420 -19.68 -46.20 -3.20
CA LYS A 420 -20.20 -47.41 -3.86
C LYS A 420 -19.25 -48.60 -3.87
N GLU A 421 -17.96 -48.43 -3.57
CA GLU A 421 -17.00 -49.53 -3.53
C GLU A 421 -16.02 -49.36 -2.36
N SER A 422 -16.18 -50.21 -1.35
CA SER A 422 -15.27 -50.32 -0.21
C SER A 422 -13.86 -50.73 -0.69
N SER A 423 -13.03 -49.75 -1.01
CA SER A 423 -11.58 -49.93 -1.08
C SER A 423 -10.88 -48.72 -0.47
N ARG A 424 -10.12 -48.94 0.60
CA ARG A 424 -9.21 -47.94 1.18
C ARG A 424 -8.05 -47.75 0.19
N LEU A 425 -7.91 -46.55 -0.36
CA LEU A 425 -6.69 -46.13 -1.05
C LEU A 425 -5.48 -46.29 -0.11
N THR A 426 -4.41 -46.88 -0.63
CA THR A 426 -3.17 -47.15 0.12
C THR A 426 -2.31 -45.90 0.20
N ARG A 427 -1.39 -45.87 1.18
CA ARG A 427 -0.48 -44.73 1.43
C ARG A 427 0.31 -44.30 0.18
N GLU A 428 0.52 -45.18 -0.80
CA GLU A 428 1.14 -44.83 -2.06
C GLU A 428 0.27 -43.96 -2.99
N ASP A 429 -1.06 -44.02 -2.90
CA ASP A 429 -1.97 -43.18 -3.69
C ASP A 429 -2.17 -41.78 -3.06
N VAL A 430 -1.83 -41.65 -1.77
CA VAL A 430 -1.94 -40.43 -0.96
C VAL A 430 -0.70 -39.52 -1.14
N VAL A 431 0.41 -40.04 -1.65
CA VAL A 431 1.65 -39.27 -1.84
C VAL A 431 1.61 -38.37 -3.08
N GLU A 432 0.65 -38.55 -3.99
CA GLU A 432 0.55 -37.71 -5.20
C GLU A 432 -0.39 -36.50 -5.04
N TYR A 433 -1.19 -36.42 -3.96
CA TYR A 433 -2.12 -35.28 -3.75
C TYR A 433 -2.11 -34.66 -2.35
N GLN A 434 -1.16 -35.05 -1.50
CA GLN A 434 -0.84 -34.33 -0.26
C GLN A 434 0.60 -33.79 -0.31
N SER A 435 0.76 -32.65 -0.98
CA SER A 435 1.81 -31.68 -0.65
C SER A 435 1.19 -30.28 -0.65
N PRO A 436 1.45 -29.43 0.38
CA PRO A 436 0.85 -28.11 0.56
C PRO A 436 1.48 -27.07 -0.39
N GLU A 437 1.37 -27.32 -1.69
CA GLU A 437 2.43 -26.88 -2.57
C GLU A 437 2.01 -26.67 -4.04
N ALA A 438 0.71 -26.57 -4.38
CA ALA A 438 0.31 -26.42 -5.79
C ALA A 438 -0.48 -25.14 -6.14
N ALA A 439 -1.33 -24.58 -5.27
CA ALA A 439 -2.16 -23.42 -5.66
C ALA A 439 -1.58 -22.07 -5.22
N GLU A 440 -0.89 -22.01 -4.08
CA GLU A 440 -0.07 -20.86 -3.71
C GLU A 440 1.25 -20.84 -4.51
N ARG A 441 1.58 -21.95 -5.20
CA ARG A 441 2.73 -22.00 -6.10
C ARG A 441 2.47 -21.43 -7.51
N VAL A 442 1.24 -21.33 -8.02
CA VAL A 442 1.09 -20.82 -9.40
C VAL A 442 1.33 -19.31 -9.53
N ILE A 443 1.12 -18.53 -8.47
CA ILE A 443 1.39 -17.08 -8.47
C ILE A 443 2.42 -16.69 -7.41
N LEU A 444 2.43 -17.35 -6.24
CA LEU A 444 3.46 -17.19 -5.20
C LEU A 444 4.63 -18.20 -5.30
N SER A 445 4.66 -19.20 -6.20
CA SER A 445 5.95 -19.85 -6.62
C SER A 445 6.50 -19.38 -7.95
N ARG A 446 5.88 -18.38 -8.58
CA ARG A 446 6.66 -17.52 -9.47
C ARG A 446 7.49 -16.49 -8.69
N PHE A 447 7.15 -16.21 -7.43
CA PHE A 447 7.82 -15.18 -6.62
C PHE A 447 8.27 -15.61 -5.20
N GLY A 448 7.99 -16.83 -4.75
CA GLY A 448 8.52 -17.43 -3.50
C GLY A 448 9.76 -18.30 -3.75
N ALA A 449 10.10 -18.55 -5.01
CA ALA A 449 11.35 -19.17 -5.43
C ALA A 449 12.50 -18.15 -5.57
N PHE A 450 12.56 -17.08 -4.75
CA PHE A 450 13.79 -16.27 -4.67
C PHE A 450 14.83 -17.00 -3.82
N SER A 451 15.39 -18.08 -4.38
CA SER A 451 16.74 -18.48 -4.02
C SER A 451 17.70 -17.33 -4.34
N ALA A 452 18.91 -17.36 -3.77
CA ALA A 452 19.98 -16.43 -4.14
C ALA A 452 20.15 -16.30 -5.67
N TYR A 453 19.76 -17.33 -6.43
CA TYR A 453 19.71 -17.33 -7.88
C TYR A 453 18.76 -16.29 -8.48
N THR A 454 17.54 -16.13 -7.98
CA THR A 454 16.56 -15.22 -8.60
C THR A 454 16.86 -13.76 -8.24
N VAL A 455 17.35 -13.51 -7.02
CA VAL A 455 17.90 -12.21 -6.62
C VAL A 455 19.15 -11.90 -7.45
N GLY A 456 20.01 -12.91 -7.67
CA GLY A 456 21.15 -12.81 -8.57
C GLY A 456 20.76 -12.60 -10.02
N ALA A 457 19.70 -13.23 -10.52
CA ALA A 457 19.21 -13.07 -11.88
C ALA A 457 18.63 -11.66 -12.10
N ALA A 458 17.85 -11.15 -11.13
CA ALA A 458 17.38 -9.77 -11.14
C ALA A 458 18.55 -8.78 -11.11
N GLY A 459 19.54 -9.01 -10.24
CA GLY A 459 20.77 -8.23 -10.21
C GLY A 459 21.52 -8.26 -11.54
N PHE A 460 21.74 -9.44 -12.11
CA PHE A 460 22.42 -9.61 -13.39
C PHE A 460 21.70 -8.92 -14.54
N LEU A 461 20.36 -9.04 -14.62
CA LEU A 461 19.54 -8.38 -15.64
C LEU A 461 19.61 -6.86 -15.52
N ASP A 462 19.53 -6.32 -14.30
CA ASP A 462 19.68 -4.87 -14.06
C ASP A 462 21.12 -4.39 -14.35
N GLY A 463 22.09 -5.27 -14.09
CA GLY A 463 23.50 -5.08 -14.44
C GLY A 463 23.78 -5.03 -15.94
N MET A 464 22.85 -5.52 -16.78
CA MET A 464 22.89 -5.34 -18.24
C MET A 464 22.42 -3.94 -18.66
N ASN A 465 22.93 -2.92 -17.98
CA ASN A 465 22.61 -1.53 -18.26
C ASN A 465 23.48 -1.01 -19.44
N PRO A 466 22.86 -0.57 -20.56
CA PRO A 466 23.58 0.00 -21.69
C PRO A 466 24.49 1.19 -21.32
N CYS A 467 24.14 1.95 -20.29
CA CYS A 467 24.93 3.09 -19.80
C CYS A 467 26.24 2.61 -19.14
N ALA A 468 26.16 1.62 -18.26
CA ALA A 468 27.32 1.08 -17.53
C ALA A 468 28.31 0.40 -18.48
N PHE A 469 27.80 -0.29 -19.51
CA PHE A 469 28.63 -0.90 -20.55
C PHE A 469 29.32 0.15 -21.40
N THR A 470 28.59 1.18 -21.83
CA THR A 470 29.14 2.24 -22.66
C THR A 470 30.24 2.99 -21.92
N THR A 471 30.05 3.26 -20.62
CA THR A 471 31.03 3.99 -19.81
C THR A 471 32.29 3.17 -19.58
N ILE A 472 32.21 1.88 -19.21
CA ILE A 472 33.41 1.05 -19.03
C ILE A 472 34.13 0.79 -20.36
N VAL A 473 33.39 0.55 -21.45
CA VAL A 473 34.01 0.32 -22.78
C VAL A 473 34.71 1.58 -23.26
N PHE A 474 34.07 2.75 -23.11
CA PHE A 474 34.68 4.03 -23.43
C PHE A 474 35.92 4.30 -22.56
N PHE A 475 35.82 4.07 -21.25
CA PHE A 475 36.91 4.25 -20.30
C PHE A 475 38.10 3.34 -20.64
N MET A 476 37.84 2.06 -20.92
CA MET A 476 38.87 1.09 -21.31
C MET A 476 39.50 1.42 -22.67
N SER A 477 38.68 1.84 -23.64
CA SER A 477 39.16 2.28 -24.95
C SER A 477 40.03 3.53 -24.85
N PHE A 478 39.64 4.47 -23.97
CA PHE A 478 40.41 5.67 -23.66
C PHE A 478 41.77 5.30 -23.05
N LEU A 479 41.80 4.45 -22.01
CA LEU A 479 43.06 4.04 -21.37
C LEU A 479 43.98 3.29 -22.35
N ALA A 480 43.41 2.42 -23.19
CA ALA A 480 44.15 1.72 -24.23
C ALA A 480 44.74 2.71 -25.26
N PHE A 481 43.96 3.69 -25.71
CA PHE A 481 44.41 4.71 -26.67
C PHE A 481 45.44 5.69 -26.06
N ALA A 482 45.30 6.02 -24.78
CA ALA A 482 46.27 6.83 -24.03
C ALA A 482 47.60 6.08 -23.76
N GLY A 483 47.69 4.80 -24.15
CA GLY A 483 48.91 4.01 -24.09
C GLY A 483 49.22 3.46 -22.70
N TYR A 484 48.21 3.33 -21.83
CA TYR A 484 48.36 2.67 -20.54
C TYR A 484 48.70 1.20 -20.70
N ARG A 485 49.56 0.69 -19.82
CA ARG A 485 49.93 -0.72 -19.79
C ARG A 485 48.74 -1.54 -19.27
N LYS A 486 48.67 -2.81 -19.69
CA LYS A 486 47.64 -3.76 -19.24
C LYS A 486 47.49 -3.80 -17.71
N ARG A 487 48.58 -3.70 -16.94
CA ARG A 487 48.55 -3.64 -15.46
C ARG A 487 47.85 -2.38 -14.91
N GLU A 488 48.06 -1.24 -15.54
CA GLU A 488 47.45 0.04 -15.14
C GLU A 488 45.97 0.07 -15.49
N MET A 489 45.63 -0.50 -16.65
CA MET A 489 44.24 -0.69 -17.09
C MET A 489 43.48 -1.65 -16.17
N ILE A 490 44.12 -2.75 -15.73
CA ILE A 490 43.55 -3.66 -14.73
C ILE A 490 43.21 -2.88 -13.45
N PHE A 491 44.18 -2.11 -12.95
CA PHE A 491 44.00 -1.35 -11.72
C PHE A 491 42.87 -0.31 -11.83
N ALA A 492 42.85 0.47 -12.91
CA ALA A 492 41.83 1.49 -13.14
C ALA A 492 40.42 0.87 -13.23
N GLY A 493 40.24 -0.19 -14.03
CA GLY A 493 38.94 -0.82 -14.17
C GLY A 493 38.47 -1.55 -12.90
N SER A 494 39.37 -2.13 -12.09
CA SER A 494 39.00 -2.67 -10.79
C SER A 494 38.45 -1.59 -9.85
N PHE A 495 39.09 -0.42 -9.78
CA PHE A 495 38.61 0.69 -8.95
C PHE A 495 37.27 1.27 -9.44
N PHE A 496 37.09 1.36 -10.76
CA PHE A 496 35.81 1.75 -11.35
C PHE A 496 34.70 0.77 -10.93
N THR A 497 34.93 -0.53 -11.10
CA THR A 497 33.96 -1.57 -10.74
C THR A 497 33.63 -1.59 -9.25
N ILE A 498 34.63 -1.41 -8.37
CA ILE A 498 34.41 -1.30 -6.92
C ILE A 498 33.58 -0.07 -6.58
N ALA A 499 33.79 1.05 -7.26
CA ALA A 499 32.99 2.26 -7.04
C ALA A 499 31.52 2.04 -7.41
N VAL A 500 31.25 1.34 -8.51
CA VAL A 500 29.89 0.96 -8.92
C VAL A 500 29.23 0.08 -7.86
N PHE A 501 29.94 -0.94 -7.36
CA PHE A 501 29.45 -1.78 -6.25
C PHE A 501 29.07 -0.98 -5.03
N MET A 502 29.99 -0.12 -4.60
CA MET A 502 29.81 0.64 -3.37
C MET A 502 28.65 1.63 -3.50
N ALA A 503 28.50 2.29 -4.65
CA ALA A 503 27.39 3.20 -4.91
C ALA A 503 26.04 2.49 -4.78
N TYR A 504 25.82 1.38 -5.49
CA TYR A 504 24.56 0.64 -5.41
C TYR A 504 24.34 0.04 -4.02
N PHE A 505 25.35 -0.59 -3.43
CA PHE A 505 25.23 -1.15 -2.08
C PHE A 505 24.80 -0.09 -1.04
N LEU A 506 25.38 1.11 -1.08
CA LEU A 506 25.00 2.22 -0.22
C LEU A 506 23.58 2.74 -0.48
N ILE A 507 23.15 2.77 -1.75
CA ILE A 507 21.75 3.09 -2.12
C ILE A 507 20.79 2.08 -1.51
N GLY A 508 21.12 0.77 -1.60
CA GLY A 508 20.34 -0.32 -1.03
C GLY A 508 20.25 -0.33 0.50
N LEU A 509 21.25 0.23 1.19
CA LEU A 509 21.25 0.40 2.67
C LEU A 509 20.34 1.54 3.17
N GLY A 510 19.66 2.25 2.28
CA GLY A 510 18.60 3.19 2.66
C GLY A 510 18.92 4.67 2.51
N ILE A 511 20.04 5.04 1.86
CA ILE A 511 20.26 6.42 1.39
C ILE A 511 19.08 6.88 0.52
N PHE A 512 18.44 5.95 -0.20
CA PHE A 512 17.29 6.25 -1.03
C PHE A 512 15.99 6.50 -0.24
N LYS A 513 15.85 5.98 0.98
CA LYS A 513 14.72 6.32 1.87
C LYS A 513 14.76 7.80 2.25
N PHE A 514 15.96 8.33 2.48
CA PHE A 514 16.21 9.76 2.68
C PHE A 514 15.97 10.58 1.39
N LEU A 515 16.45 10.11 0.23
CA LEU A 515 16.22 10.81 -1.04
C LEU A 515 14.74 10.83 -1.46
N ARG A 516 13.98 9.74 -1.27
CA ARG A 516 12.53 9.67 -1.52
C ARG A 516 11.70 10.44 -0.50
N SER A 517 12.24 10.70 0.70
CA SER A 517 11.59 11.56 1.70
C SER A 517 11.53 13.03 1.25
N LEU A 518 12.28 13.43 0.22
CA LEU A 518 12.22 14.77 -0.36
C LEU A 518 11.02 14.84 -1.32
N SER A 519 10.08 15.73 -1.06
CA SER A 519 8.89 15.97 -1.91
C SER A 519 9.26 16.33 -3.37
N ALA A 520 10.44 16.90 -3.59
CA ALA A 520 10.97 17.23 -4.91
C ALA A 520 11.47 16.01 -5.71
N PHE A 521 11.66 14.85 -5.08
CA PHE A 521 12.27 13.68 -5.72
C PHE A 521 11.41 13.12 -6.86
N ASN A 522 10.10 13.02 -6.67
CA ASN A 522 9.18 12.52 -7.69
C ASN A 522 9.14 13.43 -8.92
N TYR A 523 9.15 14.76 -8.71
CA TYR A 523 9.19 15.74 -9.80
C TYR A 523 10.54 15.73 -10.53
N LEU A 524 11.65 15.57 -9.79
CA LEU A 524 12.99 15.48 -10.37
C LEU A 524 13.17 14.21 -11.21
N ALA A 525 12.75 13.05 -10.68
CA ALA A 525 12.78 11.78 -11.41
C ALA A 525 11.91 11.84 -12.68
N LEU A 526 10.71 12.42 -12.58
CA LEU A 526 9.84 12.65 -13.72
C LEU A 526 10.50 13.56 -14.78
N ALA A 527 11.09 14.67 -14.37
CA ALA A 527 11.78 15.60 -15.26
C ALA A 527 12.97 14.93 -15.96
N ILE A 528 13.78 14.16 -15.23
CA ILE A 528 14.91 13.40 -15.79
C ILE A 528 14.42 12.34 -16.78
N ASN A 529 13.38 11.57 -16.45
CA ASN A 529 12.85 10.55 -17.34
C ASN A 529 12.26 11.13 -18.63
N ILE A 530 11.54 12.26 -18.55
CA ILE A 530 11.06 12.97 -19.73
C ILE A 530 12.22 13.49 -20.58
N LEU A 531 13.23 14.08 -19.94
CA LEU A 531 14.41 14.61 -20.63
C LEU A 531 15.20 13.49 -21.34
N VAL A 532 15.49 12.39 -20.64
CA VAL A 532 16.24 11.24 -21.17
C VAL A 532 15.42 10.52 -22.23
N GLY A 533 14.11 10.32 -22.02
CA GLY A 533 13.21 9.72 -23.01
C GLY A 533 13.12 10.55 -24.29
N SER A 534 13.01 11.89 -24.16
CA SER A 534 13.00 12.81 -25.30
C SER A 534 14.33 12.81 -26.05
N LEU A 535 15.45 12.78 -25.32
CA LEU A 535 16.78 12.68 -25.90
C LEU A 535 16.97 11.34 -26.64
N ALA A 536 16.55 10.22 -26.03
CA ALA A 536 16.60 8.90 -26.66
C ALA A 536 15.76 8.87 -27.94
N PHE A 537 14.53 9.40 -27.91
CA PHE A 537 13.69 9.50 -29.11
C PHE A 537 14.37 10.30 -30.23
N LEU A 538 14.95 11.46 -29.91
CA LEU A 538 15.70 12.29 -30.86
C LEU A 538 16.90 11.52 -31.45
N LEU A 539 17.68 10.83 -30.62
CA LEU A 539 18.82 10.01 -31.05
C LEU A 539 18.37 8.83 -31.93
N GLY A 540 17.19 8.27 -31.67
CA GLY A 540 16.55 7.25 -32.50
C GLY A 540 16.22 7.78 -33.91
N VAL A 541 15.58 8.94 -33.99
CA VAL A 541 15.26 9.62 -35.27
C VAL A 541 16.54 9.94 -36.05
N LEU A 542 17.54 10.52 -35.39
CA LEU A 542 18.84 10.82 -36.02
C LEU A 542 19.55 9.56 -36.52
N SER A 543 19.40 8.43 -35.81
CA SER A 543 19.97 7.15 -36.23
C SER A 543 19.27 6.57 -37.47
N ILE A 544 17.96 6.76 -37.62
CA ILE A 544 17.23 6.43 -38.86
C ILE A 544 17.69 7.30 -40.02
N ILE A 545 17.84 8.61 -39.80
CA ILE A 545 18.32 9.54 -40.85
C ILE A 545 19.72 9.11 -41.32
N ASP A 546 20.60 8.74 -40.39
CA ASP A 546 21.93 8.22 -40.70
C ASP A 546 21.90 6.92 -41.51
N TYR A 547 20.96 6.02 -41.22
CA TYR A 547 20.76 4.79 -42.01
C TYR A 547 20.40 5.11 -43.45
N PHE A 548 19.40 5.96 -43.68
CA PHE A 548 18.97 6.32 -45.04
C PHE A 548 20.05 7.09 -45.80
N LYS A 549 20.76 7.99 -45.12
CA LYS A 549 21.88 8.74 -45.70
C LYS A 549 23.01 7.80 -46.11
N PHE A 550 23.41 6.86 -45.24
CA PHE A 550 24.41 5.85 -45.57
C PHE A 550 23.94 4.90 -46.69
N LYS A 551 22.66 4.51 -46.72
CA LYS A 551 22.09 3.69 -47.81
C LYS A 551 22.25 4.39 -49.18
N LYS A 552 22.13 5.73 -49.20
CA LYS A 552 22.28 6.56 -50.40
C LYS A 552 23.74 6.85 -50.78
N THR A 553 24.60 7.17 -49.81
CA THR A 553 25.98 7.64 -50.08
C THR A 553 27.04 6.55 -50.00
N LYS A 554 26.77 5.45 -49.28
CA LYS A 554 27.75 4.43 -48.88
C LYS A 554 28.97 4.98 -48.13
N ASP A 555 28.93 6.24 -47.69
CA ASP A 555 30.00 6.90 -46.95
C ASP A 555 29.61 7.12 -45.49
N VAL A 556 30.34 6.45 -44.60
CA VAL A 556 30.17 6.53 -43.14
C VAL A 556 30.43 7.95 -42.61
N LYS A 557 31.29 8.74 -43.27
CA LYS A 557 31.65 10.10 -42.85
C LYS A 557 30.49 11.10 -42.97
N THR A 558 29.44 10.75 -43.68
CA THR A 558 28.27 11.62 -43.89
C THR A 558 27.25 11.56 -42.74
N SER A 559 27.47 10.71 -41.73
CA SER A 559 26.60 10.54 -40.56
C SER A 559 26.56 11.79 -39.66
N ILE A 560 25.34 12.13 -39.23
CA ILE A 560 24.99 13.27 -38.38
C ILE A 560 25.37 12.98 -36.91
N LEU A 561 25.17 11.74 -36.44
CA LEU A 561 25.58 11.29 -35.09
C LEU A 561 27.09 11.02 -35.02
N GLN A 562 27.92 11.95 -35.49
CA GLN A 562 29.35 11.94 -35.25
C GLN A 562 29.73 13.10 -34.34
N LEU A 563 30.71 12.87 -33.45
CA LEU A 563 31.30 13.94 -32.67
C LEU A 563 31.88 15.02 -33.60
N PRO A 564 31.53 16.31 -33.41
CA PRO A 564 32.12 17.43 -34.13
C PRO A 564 33.64 17.39 -34.06
N GLN A 565 34.32 17.79 -35.14
CA GLN A 565 35.78 17.72 -35.21
C GLN A 565 36.47 18.52 -34.09
N SER A 566 35.86 19.64 -33.68
CA SER A 566 36.33 20.45 -32.54
C SER A 566 36.29 19.68 -31.23
N ILE A 567 35.26 18.87 -30.99
CA ILE A 567 35.15 18.03 -29.79
C ILE A 567 36.14 16.87 -29.87
N LYS A 568 36.27 16.22 -31.04
CA LYS A 568 37.30 15.17 -31.25
C LYS A 568 38.71 15.71 -30.96
N ASN A 569 39.03 16.91 -31.46
CA ASN A 569 40.33 17.54 -31.26
C ASN A 569 40.56 17.91 -29.78
N ARG A 570 39.53 18.39 -29.07
CA ARG A 570 39.60 18.72 -27.63
C ARG A 570 39.72 17.48 -26.76
N ILE A 571 39.00 16.41 -27.11
CA ILE A 571 39.19 15.09 -26.53
C ILE A 571 40.64 14.66 -26.76
N HIS A 572 41.16 14.71 -27.98
CA HIS A 572 42.56 14.36 -28.26
C HIS A 572 43.59 15.22 -27.51
N SER A 573 43.34 16.51 -27.28
CA SER A 573 44.28 17.37 -26.53
C SER A 573 44.31 17.04 -25.03
N ILE A 574 43.16 16.73 -24.43
CA ILE A 574 43.06 16.29 -23.03
C ILE A 574 43.67 14.89 -22.85
N ILE A 575 43.45 14.00 -23.83
CA ILE A 575 43.98 12.63 -23.85
C ILE A 575 45.49 12.62 -24.09
N GLY A 576 46.02 13.53 -24.93
CA GLY A 576 47.42 13.50 -25.39
C GLY A 576 48.43 14.27 -24.54
N GLY A 577 48.01 15.26 -23.76
CA GLY A 577 48.92 16.21 -23.10
C GLY A 577 49.40 15.84 -21.69
N ASP A 578 48.48 15.44 -20.80
CA ASP A 578 48.75 15.48 -19.34
C ASP A 578 48.78 14.12 -18.63
N PHE A 579 48.30 13.04 -19.26
CA PHE A 579 48.16 11.74 -18.60
C PHE A 579 49.43 10.87 -18.62
N ARG A 580 50.46 11.27 -19.40
CA ARG A 580 51.73 10.52 -19.56
C ARG A 580 52.92 11.09 -18.79
N GLN A 581 52.79 12.27 -18.17
CA GLN A 581 53.91 12.94 -17.49
C GLN A 581 54.09 12.41 -16.06
N GLY A 582 54.82 11.32 -15.92
CA GLY A 582 55.18 10.79 -14.59
C GLY A 582 56.01 9.52 -14.62
N LYS A 583 57.04 9.45 -15.47
CA LYS A 583 57.90 8.26 -15.65
C LYS A 583 58.67 7.79 -14.39
N ASN A 584 58.59 8.51 -13.27
CA ASN A 584 59.24 8.16 -11.99
C ASN A 584 58.30 8.11 -10.77
N GLY A 585 56.98 8.10 -10.97
CA GLY A 585 55.99 8.13 -9.89
C GLY A 585 55.20 6.84 -9.74
N GLY A 586 55.85 5.68 -9.71
CA GLY A 586 55.22 4.36 -9.85
C GLY A 586 54.03 4.07 -8.92
N ARG A 587 53.91 4.76 -7.78
CA ARG A 587 52.76 4.63 -6.85
C ARG A 587 51.77 5.79 -6.92
N LYS A 588 52.25 7.04 -7.03
CA LYS A 588 51.41 8.26 -7.06
C LYS A 588 50.60 8.39 -8.36
N ALA A 589 51.17 8.02 -9.50
CA ALA A 589 50.46 8.06 -10.78
C ALA A 589 49.32 7.01 -10.82
N LEU A 590 49.58 5.80 -10.32
CA LEU A 590 48.59 4.73 -10.18
C LEU A 590 47.45 5.11 -9.23
N LEU A 591 47.75 5.74 -8.09
CA LEU A 591 46.73 6.26 -7.17
C LEU A 591 45.86 7.34 -7.81
N LYS A 592 46.44 8.25 -8.61
CA LYS A 592 45.68 9.29 -9.31
C LYS A 592 44.69 8.68 -10.31
N ILE A 593 45.12 7.67 -11.07
CA ILE A 593 44.27 6.96 -12.03
C ILE A 593 43.15 6.22 -11.30
N ALA A 594 43.48 5.51 -10.21
CA ALA A 594 42.49 4.82 -9.39
C ALA A 594 41.45 5.79 -8.81
N TRP A 595 41.87 6.97 -8.35
CA TRP A 595 40.95 7.97 -7.80
C TRP A 595 40.00 8.53 -8.86
N ILE A 596 40.50 8.80 -10.07
CA ILE A 596 39.67 9.24 -11.19
C ILE A 596 38.69 8.13 -11.60
N ALA A 597 39.16 6.89 -11.70
CA ALA A 597 38.33 5.74 -12.04
C ALA A 597 37.23 5.52 -10.98
N PHE A 598 37.58 5.62 -9.70
CA PHE A 598 36.64 5.45 -8.60
C PHE A 598 35.58 6.57 -8.56
N THR A 599 35.99 7.82 -8.62
CA THR A 599 35.07 8.97 -8.57
C THR A 599 34.14 9.01 -9.78
N SER A 600 34.66 8.75 -10.98
CA SER A 600 33.83 8.65 -12.19
C SER A 600 32.85 7.48 -12.11
N GLY A 601 33.28 6.29 -11.70
CA GLY A 601 32.40 5.14 -11.50
C GLY A 601 31.29 5.42 -10.50
N PHE A 602 31.61 6.00 -9.35
CA PHE A 602 30.63 6.35 -8.32
C PHE A 602 29.58 7.36 -8.83
N MET A 603 30.00 8.45 -9.48
CA MET A 603 29.07 9.47 -10.00
C MET A 603 28.16 8.91 -11.10
N VAL A 604 28.72 8.11 -12.00
CA VAL A 604 27.95 7.45 -13.06
C VAL A 604 26.90 6.53 -12.45
N SER A 605 27.26 5.72 -11.44
CA SER A 605 26.31 4.82 -10.79
C SER A 605 25.19 5.54 -10.04
N VAL A 606 25.48 6.67 -9.39
CA VAL A 606 24.44 7.49 -8.76
C VAL A 606 23.46 8.01 -9.82
N LEU A 607 23.95 8.48 -10.96
CA LEU A 607 23.09 8.93 -12.06
C LEU A 607 22.29 7.78 -12.68
N GLU A 608 22.92 6.62 -12.88
CA GLU A 608 22.27 5.42 -13.42
C GLU A 608 21.18 4.88 -12.50
N SER A 609 21.36 5.00 -11.18
CA SER A 609 20.38 4.56 -10.18
C SER A 609 19.02 5.25 -10.31
N VAL A 610 18.97 6.42 -10.95
CA VAL A 610 17.70 7.10 -11.26
C VAL A 610 16.89 6.31 -12.29
N CYS A 611 17.57 5.67 -13.25
CA CYS A 611 16.96 4.89 -14.31
C CYS A 611 16.75 3.42 -13.92
N THR A 612 17.70 2.80 -13.22
CA THR A 612 17.64 1.39 -12.78
C THR A 612 16.94 1.20 -11.44
N GLY A 613 16.75 2.29 -10.69
CA GLY A 613 16.08 2.30 -9.39
C GLY A 613 14.67 1.71 -9.40
N GLN A 614 14.00 1.68 -10.56
CA GLN A 614 12.67 1.11 -10.73
C GLN A 614 12.63 -0.41 -10.53
N VAL A 615 13.71 -1.14 -10.85
CA VAL A 615 13.80 -2.58 -10.62
C VAL A 615 14.55 -2.85 -9.32
N TYR A 616 15.63 -2.10 -9.07
CA TYR A 616 16.47 -2.21 -7.87
C TYR A 616 15.67 -2.04 -6.56
N LEU A 617 14.83 -1.00 -6.47
CA LEU A 617 14.20 -0.60 -5.21
C LEU A 617 13.00 -1.47 -4.80
N PRO A 618 12.08 -1.89 -5.69
CA PRO A 618 11.04 -2.83 -5.32
C PRO A 618 11.60 -4.18 -4.88
N THR A 619 12.65 -4.68 -5.55
CA THR A 619 13.31 -5.94 -5.18
C THR A 619 13.94 -5.84 -3.78
N ILE A 620 14.62 -4.74 -3.46
CA ILE A 620 15.22 -4.56 -2.13
C ILE A 620 14.18 -4.27 -1.05
N ALA A 621 13.16 -3.45 -1.34
CA ALA A 621 12.06 -3.18 -0.41
C ALA A 621 11.29 -4.46 -0.05
N TYR A 622 11.13 -5.36 -1.02
CA TYR A 622 10.56 -6.69 -0.81
C TYR A 622 11.46 -7.56 0.09
N VAL A 623 12.76 -7.67 -0.24
CA VAL A 623 13.75 -8.43 0.57
C VAL A 623 13.83 -7.91 2.01
N LEU A 624 13.66 -6.60 2.23
CA LEU A 624 13.67 -5.98 3.56
C LEU A 624 12.36 -6.14 4.35
N LYS A 625 11.25 -6.54 3.70
CA LYS A 625 9.94 -6.76 4.34
C LYS A 625 9.74 -8.19 4.85
N MET A 626 10.68 -9.11 4.60
CA MET A 626 10.58 -10.49 5.08
C MET A 626 10.84 -10.57 6.60
N PRO A 627 9.88 -11.05 7.42
CA PRO A 627 9.93 -10.90 8.88
C PRO A 627 11.04 -11.69 9.59
N ASP A 628 11.52 -12.81 9.02
CA ASP A 628 12.14 -13.84 9.86
C ASP A 628 13.67 -13.91 9.94
N LYS A 629 14.48 -13.19 9.14
CA LYS A 629 15.96 -13.23 9.28
C LYS A 629 16.64 -11.95 8.78
N HIS A 630 16.85 -10.96 9.65
CA HIS A 630 17.59 -9.73 9.30
C HIS A 630 19.03 -9.98 8.79
N ILE A 631 19.69 -11.06 9.22
CA ILE A 631 21.02 -11.48 8.71
C ILE A 631 20.95 -11.99 7.25
N SER A 632 19.78 -12.42 6.77
CA SER A 632 19.56 -12.88 5.40
C SER A 632 19.34 -11.73 4.41
N ALA A 633 18.74 -10.61 4.83
CA ALA A 633 18.47 -9.49 3.93
C ALA A 633 19.76 -8.81 3.41
N LEU A 634 20.77 -8.68 4.28
CA LEU A 634 22.07 -8.14 3.90
C LEU A 634 22.82 -9.08 2.93
N SER A 635 22.70 -10.39 3.10
CA SER A 635 23.33 -11.37 2.20
C SER A 635 22.67 -11.37 0.82
N TYR A 636 21.34 -11.25 0.75
CA TYR A 636 20.63 -11.05 -0.53
C TYR A 636 21.00 -9.74 -1.21
N LEU A 637 21.17 -8.65 -0.46
CA LEU A 637 21.66 -7.39 -1.01
C LEU A 637 23.07 -7.55 -1.60
N VAL A 638 23.98 -8.25 -0.93
CA VAL A 638 25.30 -8.55 -1.47
C VAL A 638 25.21 -9.42 -2.73
N VAL A 639 24.41 -10.48 -2.72
CA VAL A 639 24.20 -11.36 -3.89
C VAL A 639 23.69 -10.57 -5.08
N TYR A 640 22.71 -9.68 -4.88
CA TYR A 640 22.19 -8.80 -5.91
C TYR A 640 23.30 -7.91 -6.50
N ASN A 641 24.04 -7.19 -5.65
CA ASN A 641 25.06 -6.23 -6.10
C ASN A 641 26.26 -6.93 -6.77
N VAL A 642 26.62 -8.14 -6.34
CA VAL A 642 27.64 -8.96 -7.01
C VAL A 642 27.16 -9.36 -8.40
N ALA A 643 25.91 -9.82 -8.52
CA ALA A 643 25.36 -10.21 -9.80
C ALA A 643 25.17 -9.01 -10.75
N PHE A 644 24.79 -7.85 -10.23
CA PHE A 644 24.71 -6.58 -10.96
C PHE A 644 26.02 -6.18 -11.63
N ILE A 645 27.15 -6.50 -11.01
CA ILE A 645 28.47 -6.13 -11.53
C ILE A 645 29.05 -7.18 -12.46
N ALA A 646 28.58 -8.42 -12.41
CA ALA A 646 29.12 -9.50 -13.22
C ALA A 646 29.16 -9.16 -14.73
N PRO A 647 28.11 -8.60 -15.35
CA PRO A 647 28.17 -8.18 -16.75
C PRO A 647 29.24 -7.11 -17.03
N LEU A 648 29.40 -6.15 -16.11
CA LEU A 648 30.42 -5.09 -16.22
C LEU A 648 31.85 -5.67 -16.18
N VAL A 649 32.08 -6.62 -15.27
CA VAL A 649 33.36 -7.33 -15.15
C VAL A 649 33.66 -8.14 -16.40
N ILE A 650 32.67 -8.81 -16.99
CA ILE A 650 32.82 -9.56 -18.24
C ILE A 650 33.25 -8.61 -19.37
N VAL A 651 32.56 -7.48 -19.54
CA VAL A 651 32.89 -6.47 -20.56
C VAL A 651 34.30 -5.90 -20.34
N PHE A 652 34.65 -5.60 -19.09
CA PHE A 652 36.00 -5.16 -18.73
C PHE A 652 37.08 -6.19 -19.09
N MET A 653 36.87 -7.46 -18.77
CA MET A 653 37.79 -8.54 -19.09
C MET A 653 37.94 -8.72 -20.61
N LEU A 654 36.84 -8.68 -21.37
CA LEU A 654 36.87 -8.71 -22.83
C LEU A 654 37.68 -7.54 -23.42
N GLY A 655 37.57 -6.34 -22.83
CA GLY A 655 38.39 -5.19 -23.17
C GLY A 655 39.89 -5.42 -22.93
N LEU A 656 40.26 -6.12 -21.86
CA LEU A 656 41.65 -6.45 -21.52
C LEU A 656 42.28 -7.55 -22.41
N PHE A 657 41.47 -8.41 -23.03
CA PHE A 657 41.93 -9.46 -23.96
C PHE A 657 42.13 -8.96 -25.39
N GLY A 658 42.03 -7.64 -25.62
CA GLY A 658 42.44 -7.07 -26.89
C GLY A 658 41.41 -7.25 -28.00
N ALA A 659 40.11 -7.21 -27.67
CA ALA A 659 39.12 -6.72 -28.61
C ALA A 659 39.51 -5.28 -29.01
N THR A 660 40.42 -5.17 -29.97
CA THR A 660 41.01 -3.90 -30.36
C THR A 660 39.91 -3.01 -30.93
N SER A 661 39.90 -1.75 -30.49
CA SER A 661 39.01 -0.71 -31.04
C SER A 661 39.06 -0.65 -32.57
N GLY A 662 40.18 -1.06 -33.19
CA GLY A 662 40.34 -1.18 -34.64
C GLY A 662 39.54 -2.33 -35.27
N ALA A 663 39.52 -3.53 -34.69
CA ALA A 663 38.72 -4.65 -35.19
C ALA A 663 37.22 -4.39 -35.01
N PHE A 664 36.84 -3.86 -33.84
CA PHE A 664 35.48 -3.44 -33.56
C PHE A 664 35.02 -2.29 -34.48
N SER A 665 35.86 -1.27 -34.68
CA SER A 665 35.57 -0.17 -35.62
C SER A 665 35.41 -0.66 -37.06
N LYS A 666 36.26 -1.59 -37.52
CA LYS A 666 36.13 -2.18 -38.87
C LYS A 666 34.84 -2.99 -39.01
N PHE A 667 34.50 -3.78 -38.01
CA PHE A 667 33.23 -4.52 -37.96
C PHE A 667 32.02 -3.57 -37.99
N MET A 668 32.03 -2.52 -37.16
CA MET A 668 30.97 -1.51 -37.09
C MET A 668 30.84 -0.72 -38.39
N GLN A 669 31.95 -0.41 -39.07
CA GLN A 669 31.92 0.23 -40.39
C GLN A 669 31.38 -0.70 -41.48
N LYS A 670 31.76 -1.99 -41.45
CA LYS A 670 31.27 -3.00 -42.40
C LYS A 670 29.76 -3.23 -42.28
N HIS A 671 29.24 -3.20 -41.04
CA HIS A 671 27.82 -3.40 -40.74
C HIS A 671 27.09 -2.09 -40.39
N PHE A 672 27.59 -0.94 -40.84
CA PHE A 672 27.14 0.38 -40.38
C PHE A 672 25.63 0.61 -40.53
N GLY A 673 25.04 0.17 -41.64
CA GLY A 673 23.59 0.28 -41.86
C GLY A 673 22.78 -0.54 -40.85
N PHE A 674 23.18 -1.79 -40.59
CA PHE A 674 22.53 -2.64 -39.59
C PHE A 674 22.68 -2.03 -38.20
N VAL A 675 23.89 -1.61 -37.84
CA VAL A 675 24.18 -0.94 -36.57
C VAL A 675 23.26 0.26 -36.35
N LYS A 676 23.12 1.16 -37.33
CA LYS A 676 22.25 2.34 -37.20
C LYS A 676 20.78 2.00 -37.02
N LEU A 677 20.28 0.99 -37.73
CA LEU A 677 18.90 0.51 -37.58
C LEU A 677 18.68 -0.11 -36.19
N SER A 678 19.62 -0.94 -35.72
CA SER A 678 19.58 -1.53 -34.38
C SER A 678 19.68 -0.49 -33.28
N THR A 679 20.55 0.52 -33.42
CA THR A 679 20.65 1.65 -32.49
C THR A 679 19.37 2.49 -32.47
N ALA A 680 18.74 2.72 -33.61
CA ALA A 680 17.45 3.40 -33.68
C ALA A 680 16.36 2.61 -32.94
N ALA A 681 16.23 1.31 -33.23
CA ALA A 681 15.27 0.44 -32.56
C ALA A 681 15.48 0.43 -31.04
N LEU A 682 16.74 0.31 -30.58
CA LEU A 682 17.10 0.37 -29.17
C LEU A 682 16.65 1.70 -28.53
N PHE A 683 16.93 2.84 -29.17
CA PHE A 683 16.56 4.14 -28.63
C PHE A 683 15.05 4.39 -28.61
N PHE A 684 14.30 3.90 -29.61
CA PHE A 684 12.84 4.00 -29.59
C PHE A 684 12.22 3.10 -28.53
N VAL A 685 12.73 1.88 -28.35
CA VAL A 685 12.29 1.00 -27.26
C VAL A 685 12.60 1.64 -25.91
N LEU A 686 13.81 2.20 -25.74
CA LEU A 686 14.18 2.90 -24.51
C LEU A 686 13.28 4.11 -24.25
N ALA A 687 13.02 4.94 -25.26
CA ALA A 687 12.13 6.10 -25.14
C ALA A 687 10.69 5.68 -24.80
N ALA A 688 10.18 4.63 -25.46
CA ALA A 688 8.85 4.09 -25.17
C ALA A 688 8.76 3.53 -23.75
N VAL A 689 9.76 2.75 -23.31
CA VAL A 689 9.79 2.18 -21.96
C VAL A 689 9.82 3.27 -20.90
N LEU A 690 10.68 4.29 -21.05
CA LEU A 690 10.79 5.40 -20.09
C LEU A 690 9.54 6.30 -20.02
N VAL A 691 8.70 6.32 -21.06
CA VAL A 691 7.48 7.13 -21.11
C VAL A 691 6.24 6.33 -20.70
N ILE A 692 6.17 5.04 -21.05
CA ILE A 692 5.01 4.16 -20.83
C ILE A 692 5.00 3.56 -19.42
N PHE A 693 6.15 3.10 -18.92
CA PHE A 693 6.25 2.44 -17.59
C PHE A 693 6.56 3.46 -16.48
N LYS A 694 5.76 4.53 -16.41
CA LYS A 694 5.84 5.55 -15.35
C LYS A 694 5.27 5.08 -14.03
#